data_AF-A0A653H1B6-F1
#
_entry.id   AF-A0A653H1B6-F1
#
_cell.length_a   1.000
_cell.length_b   1.000
_cell.length_c   1.000
_cell.angle_alpha   90.00
_cell.angle_beta   90.00
_cell.angle_gamma   90.00
#
_symmetry.space_group_name_H-M   'P 1'
#
loop_
_entity.id
_entity.type
_entity.pdbx_description
1 polymer ?
#
loop_
_entity_poly.entity_id
_entity_poly.type
_entity_poly.pdbx_seq_one_letter_code
_entity_poly.pdbx_strand_id
1 'polypeptide(L)'
;MINRLNIIPLGKPIKCKRLCYYSSMKEKIKNEKDDSIINYKMILGIKKISIGNLSSLCRDFHNIFRVNKYELTNYTNDILPFIKFMRTSEIVMILHHYSFINYNNTSFYDAIWKQALHILLNDIDCKELALVIYSMGKIKYTNKEMLLFFKKEIKKWNNRFSGRDCSLILKGLSNLNFNDTDIYNIIINRILEISDQLNLLDICIILNTYSKYKNINIQIFEVLLNKLLTFYSDMNEQCIGSILWSISNANIKSEKYFSLLTLRLRLLMHKRLLKEGVINESTNVLDDAFNVNSASYNDTNYGNSTTGNSTPDNSSAHKNDYSKTNKTQNESNYQHYNNNKICQTNTLSNNVSKEKHISSDRVFSKKPLSFIKNKDKDKGNKNECTYDDVDSMKVHDDIDDMKVHLSYNNGSYKYENIIPSIIYAYGKQKTYLKYNINIDKNLYNYIINSYNNVPNCIHTNPTEVVYIYDISKKALKNSHLSNKVNNNNNNNNNNRAITEYTNRVKNLKNKKYYKDIIYIINNYCIYFIKKVHYNDIKNVLYGITKIEMPVNKQLYDTIFELITTYVNKNLYKNYEIINLTRSLSLLPNVKNDIWLNIINCYKDNFITMASVKNNSYLFYIFSFVKNTLKINTDFDLLLIQHINKKVSHIVKDDIIYLIKGLTNLNLYNNELVINITNYIQKNNTLFNLIDVAYILKYYTIMDLRNVNIFSSLALTIKKNNTKNNYTTVSAIAKLYLQMDIYPKVIEDILMQEKALSEKNYKIEEIYCDEE
;
A
#
# COMPACT_ATOMS: atom_id res chain seq x y z
N MET A 1 57.84 -17.58 -34.73
CA MET A 1 58.98 -16.86 -34.11
C MET A 1 58.40 -16.02 -32.97
N ILE A 2 58.86 -16.12 -31.71
CA ILE A 2 60.19 -15.74 -31.18
C ILE A 2 60.36 -14.21 -31.25
N ASN A 3 60.64 -13.43 -30.19
CA ASN A 3 60.64 -13.56 -28.71
C ASN A 3 60.57 -12.08 -28.17
N ARG A 4 60.56 -11.66 -26.89
CA ARG A 4 61.06 -12.18 -25.59
C ARG A 4 60.18 -11.70 -24.41
N LEU A 5 60.30 -12.40 -23.28
CA LEU A 5 59.87 -11.96 -21.95
C LEU A 5 60.88 -11.01 -21.31
N ASN A 6 60.48 -10.34 -20.22
CA ASN A 6 61.33 -10.16 -19.04
C ASN A 6 60.47 -10.27 -17.76
N ILE A 7 61.06 -10.78 -16.67
CA ILE A 7 60.33 -11.27 -15.48
C ILE A 7 60.99 -10.75 -14.20
N ILE A 8 60.20 -10.27 -13.24
CA ILE A 8 60.57 -10.09 -11.82
C ILE A 8 59.39 -10.63 -10.96
N PRO A 9 59.62 -11.31 -9.80
CA PRO A 9 58.77 -12.45 -9.42
C PRO A 9 57.73 -12.24 -8.28
N LEU A 10 56.93 -13.28 -8.07
CA LEU A 10 55.86 -13.42 -7.06
C LEU A 10 56.34 -13.42 -5.60
N GLY A 11 55.63 -12.68 -4.74
CA GLY A 11 55.67 -12.81 -3.27
C GLY A 11 54.63 -13.79 -2.73
N LYS A 12 54.93 -14.46 -1.60
CA LYS A 12 54.04 -15.46 -0.96
C LYS A 12 52.95 -14.83 -0.06
N PRO A 13 51.80 -15.49 0.16
CA PRO A 13 50.69 -14.94 0.93
C PRO A 13 50.94 -14.92 2.44
N ILE A 14 50.55 -13.82 3.10
CA ILE A 14 50.59 -13.68 4.56
C ILE A 14 49.28 -14.18 5.18
N LYS A 15 49.38 -15.05 6.18
CA LYS A 15 48.22 -15.67 6.87
C LYS A 15 47.47 -14.65 7.73
N CYS A 16 46.14 -14.64 7.61
CA CYS A 16 45.27 -13.89 8.52
C CYS A 16 45.30 -14.49 9.93
N LYS A 17 45.51 -13.65 10.96
CA LYS A 17 45.23 -13.95 12.37
C LYS A 17 44.35 -12.86 12.95
N ARG A 18 43.05 -13.13 13.09
CA ARG A 18 42.18 -12.43 14.06
C ARG A 18 42.38 -13.06 15.43
N LEU A 19 42.66 -12.26 16.46
CA LEU A 19 42.19 -12.45 17.85
C LEU A 19 42.57 -11.23 18.72
N CYS A 20 41.80 -11.00 19.78
CA CYS A 20 42.10 -10.11 20.92
C CYS A 20 42.44 -8.63 20.63
N TYR A 21 41.43 -7.83 20.24
CA TYR A 21 41.48 -6.36 20.40
C TYR A 21 40.11 -5.72 20.74
N TYR A 22 39.25 -6.45 21.47
CA TYR A 22 37.85 -6.05 21.74
C TYR A 22 37.50 -5.81 23.22
N SER A 23 38.47 -5.89 24.13
CA SER A 23 38.29 -5.62 25.58
C SER A 23 38.66 -4.18 25.96
N SER A 24 39.81 -3.67 25.49
CA SER A 24 40.35 -2.36 25.88
C SER A 24 39.57 -1.14 25.38
N MET A 25 38.65 -1.31 24.43
CA MET A 25 37.89 -0.19 23.85
C MET A 25 36.62 0.16 24.65
N LYS A 26 36.20 -0.64 25.63
CA LYS A 26 34.96 -0.40 26.41
C LYS A 26 35.10 0.63 27.54
N GLU A 27 36.31 0.95 27.98
CA GLU A 27 36.52 1.86 29.11
C GLU A 27 36.80 3.32 28.70
N LYS A 28 37.14 3.58 27.43
CA LYS A 28 37.27 4.97 26.91
C LYS A 28 35.95 5.58 26.43
N ILE A 29 34.95 4.78 26.05
CA ILE A 29 33.67 5.28 25.49
C ILE A 29 32.67 5.67 26.60
N LYS A 30 33.12 6.48 27.57
CA LYS A 30 32.26 7.08 28.61
C LYS A 30 32.48 8.58 28.85
N ASN A 31 33.65 9.13 28.52
CA ASN A 31 34.00 10.52 28.79
C ASN A 31 34.24 11.39 27.53
N GLU A 32 33.86 10.90 26.33
CA GLU A 32 33.92 11.67 25.08
C GLU A 32 32.50 12.05 24.59
N LYS A 33 31.83 12.85 25.42
CA LYS A 33 30.63 13.63 25.06
C LYS A 33 30.73 15.00 25.73
N ASP A 34 31.08 16.01 24.93
CA ASP A 34 30.29 17.24 24.72
C ASP A 34 31.11 18.29 23.95
N ASP A 35 32.43 18.33 24.11
CA ASP A 35 33.32 19.32 23.50
C ASP A 35 33.76 18.98 22.05
N SER A 36 32.82 18.97 21.12
CA SER A 36 33.13 19.05 19.67
C SER A 36 32.26 20.06 18.90
N ILE A 37 31.72 21.06 19.58
CA ILE A 37 31.13 22.24 18.92
C ILE A 37 32.28 23.12 18.46
N ILE A 38 32.49 23.18 17.14
CA ILE A 38 33.55 23.98 16.52
C ILE A 38 33.36 25.46 16.91
N ASN A 39 34.41 26.07 17.47
CA ASN A 39 34.33 27.33 18.21
C ASN A 39 34.31 28.58 17.28
N TYR A 40 33.34 28.65 16.37
CA TYR A 40 33.10 29.80 15.49
C TYR A 40 32.06 30.76 16.07
N LYS A 41 32.31 32.07 15.94
CA LYS A 41 31.38 33.13 16.39
C LYS A 41 30.18 33.22 15.43
N MET A 42 29.10 32.49 15.75
CA MET A 42 27.80 32.58 15.07
C MET A 42 27.31 34.03 14.86
N ILE A 43 26.46 34.20 13.85
CA ILE A 43 25.87 35.48 13.43
C ILE A 43 24.38 35.52 13.77
N LEU A 44 23.63 34.48 13.39
CA LEU A 44 22.22 34.36 13.74
C LEU A 44 22.03 34.40 15.27
N GLY A 45 21.11 35.25 15.73
CA GLY A 45 20.82 35.48 17.15
C GLY A 45 21.88 36.26 17.95
N ILE A 46 23.08 36.51 17.41
CA ILE A 46 24.22 37.07 18.18
C ILE A 46 24.77 38.38 17.60
N LYS A 47 24.76 38.53 16.27
CA LYS A 47 25.34 39.71 15.59
C LYS A 47 24.32 40.37 14.66
N LYS A 48 24.54 41.67 14.39
CA LYS A 48 23.81 42.37 13.33
C LYS A 48 24.15 41.74 11.96
N ILE A 49 23.12 41.30 11.25
CA ILE A 49 23.23 40.76 9.89
C ILE A 49 23.55 41.91 8.92
N SER A 50 24.44 41.66 7.97
CA SER A 50 24.84 42.61 6.93
C SER A 50 25.22 41.89 5.64
N ILE A 51 25.26 42.62 4.51
CA ILE A 51 25.57 42.03 3.19
C ILE A 51 26.92 41.30 3.21
N GLY A 52 27.93 41.88 3.88
CA GLY A 52 29.26 41.27 4.04
C GLY A 52 29.33 40.05 4.96
N ASN A 53 28.22 39.57 5.54
CA ASN A 53 28.21 38.40 6.41
C ASN A 53 27.16 37.32 6.04
N LEU A 54 26.49 37.45 4.90
CA LEU A 54 25.40 36.56 4.48
C LEU A 54 25.80 35.09 4.35
N SER A 55 26.91 34.74 3.70
CA SER A 55 27.30 33.33 3.58
C SER A 55 27.67 32.69 4.94
N SER A 56 28.06 33.48 5.95
CA SER A 56 28.19 32.96 7.32
C SER A 56 26.81 32.77 7.98
N LEU A 57 25.84 33.67 7.77
CA LEU A 57 24.45 33.43 8.17
C LEU A 57 23.87 32.17 7.50
N CYS A 58 24.16 31.93 6.22
CA CYS A 58 23.70 30.75 5.48
C CYS A 58 24.31 29.46 6.04
N ARG A 59 25.60 29.45 6.36
CA ARG A 59 26.26 28.33 7.07
C ARG A 59 25.63 28.10 8.45
N ASP A 60 25.42 29.17 9.23
CA ASP A 60 24.83 29.06 10.56
C ASP A 60 23.39 28.53 10.49
N PHE A 61 22.58 28.99 9.53
CA PHE A 61 21.24 28.49 9.22
C PHE A 61 21.25 26.99 8.85
N HIS A 62 22.23 26.56 8.04
CA HIS A 62 22.42 25.15 7.72
C HIS A 62 22.81 24.31 8.96
N ASN A 63 23.65 24.84 9.83
CA ASN A 63 24.05 24.16 11.06
C ASN A 63 22.89 24.03 12.05
N ILE A 64 22.08 25.07 12.22
CA ILE A 64 20.83 25.03 13.01
C ILE A 64 19.87 23.99 12.41
N PHE A 65 19.77 23.87 11.08
CA PHE A 65 18.98 22.80 10.44
C PHE A 65 19.47 21.39 10.82
N ARG A 66 20.79 21.16 10.87
CA ARG A 66 21.39 19.86 11.23
C ARG A 66 21.21 19.52 12.71
N VAL A 67 21.25 20.50 13.61
CA VAL A 67 21.16 20.31 15.07
C VAL A 67 19.72 20.34 15.56
N ASN A 68 18.99 21.43 15.30
CA ASN A 68 17.62 21.65 15.78
C ASN A 68 16.77 22.40 14.74
N LYS A 69 16.43 21.73 13.65
CA LYS A 69 15.68 22.29 12.50
C LYS A 69 14.45 23.16 12.84
N TYR A 70 13.74 22.90 13.94
CA TYR A 70 12.52 23.66 14.28
C TYR A 70 12.81 25.09 14.74
N GLU A 71 14.01 25.35 15.25
CA GLU A 71 14.49 26.65 15.70
C GLU A 71 14.58 27.68 14.56
N LEU A 72 14.72 27.23 13.31
CA LEU A 72 14.74 28.08 12.11
C LEU A 72 13.52 29.01 12.02
N THR A 73 12.39 28.62 12.59
CA THR A 73 11.17 29.45 12.62
C THR A 73 11.38 30.83 13.28
N ASN A 74 12.33 30.92 14.23
CA ASN A 74 12.68 32.17 14.92
C ASN A 74 13.30 33.21 13.97
N TYR A 75 14.13 32.76 13.03
CA TYR A 75 14.95 33.61 12.14
C TYR A 75 14.23 34.01 10.83
N THR A 76 12.94 33.72 10.72
CA THR A 76 12.13 33.99 9.52
C THR A 76 12.10 35.47 9.14
N ASN A 77 11.95 36.36 10.11
CA ASN A 77 11.97 37.82 9.89
C ASN A 77 13.39 38.37 9.66
N ASP A 78 14.41 37.73 10.22
CA ASP A 78 15.80 38.19 10.16
C ASP A 78 16.43 37.95 8.79
N ILE A 79 16.03 36.87 8.12
CA ILE A 79 16.52 36.45 6.79
C ILE A 79 15.85 37.24 5.67
N LEU A 80 14.55 37.54 5.81
CA LEU A 80 13.71 38.06 4.73
C LEU A 80 14.21 39.37 4.06
N PRO A 81 14.84 40.34 4.76
CA PRO A 81 15.38 41.56 4.13
C PRO A 81 16.59 41.33 3.22
N PHE A 82 17.25 40.16 3.33
CA PHE A 82 18.53 39.88 2.68
C PHE A 82 18.44 38.92 1.48
N ILE A 83 17.27 38.32 1.23
CA ILE A 83 17.03 37.38 0.12
C ILE A 83 17.52 37.93 -1.23
N LYS A 84 17.27 39.22 -1.51
CA LYS A 84 17.69 39.89 -2.75
C LYS A 84 19.22 40.10 -2.91
N PHE A 85 20.01 39.72 -1.90
CA PHE A 85 21.47 39.80 -1.90
C PHE A 85 22.14 38.41 -1.76
N MET A 86 21.35 37.34 -1.71
CA MET A 86 21.84 35.96 -1.58
C MET A 86 22.04 35.31 -2.95
N ARG A 87 22.94 34.34 -3.04
CA ARG A 87 23.14 33.51 -4.23
C ARG A 87 21.95 32.56 -4.43
N THR A 88 21.75 32.05 -5.65
CA THR A 88 20.68 31.07 -5.93
C THR A 88 20.74 29.87 -4.98
N SER A 89 21.91 29.27 -4.80
CA SER A 89 22.10 28.12 -3.91
C SER A 89 21.76 28.40 -2.44
N GLU A 90 22.03 29.62 -1.95
CA GLU A 90 21.64 30.06 -0.60
C GLU A 90 20.11 30.19 -0.47
N ILE A 91 19.44 30.76 -1.48
CA ILE A 91 17.98 30.87 -1.54
C ILE A 91 17.32 29.47 -1.66
N VAL A 92 17.87 28.61 -2.51
CA VAL A 92 17.41 27.22 -2.72
C VAL A 92 17.50 26.44 -1.41
N MET A 93 18.62 26.54 -0.69
CA MET A 93 18.81 25.94 0.63
C MET A 93 17.78 26.47 1.65
N ILE A 94 17.55 27.78 1.70
CA ILE A 94 16.56 28.40 2.59
C ILE A 94 15.15 27.83 2.32
N LEU A 95 14.73 27.83 1.05
CA LEU A 95 13.45 27.25 0.63
C LEU A 95 13.35 25.75 0.96
N HIS A 96 14.46 25.01 0.81
CA HIS A 96 14.54 23.58 1.11
C HIS A 96 14.34 23.30 2.60
N HIS A 97 15.11 23.95 3.47
CA HIS A 97 15.09 23.71 4.92
C HIS A 97 13.75 24.11 5.54
N TYR A 98 13.16 25.24 5.14
CA TYR A 98 11.81 25.63 5.56
C TYR A 98 10.74 24.64 5.08
N SER A 99 10.88 24.06 3.88
CA SER A 99 10.00 22.97 3.44
C SER A 99 10.19 21.68 4.25
N PHE A 100 11.38 21.44 4.83
CA PHE A 100 11.67 20.26 5.64
C PHE A 100 11.10 20.30 7.06
N ILE A 101 10.75 21.49 7.56
CA ILE A 101 10.00 21.66 8.81
C ILE A 101 8.50 21.94 8.59
N ASN A 102 8.04 21.93 7.34
CA ASN A 102 6.67 22.25 6.92
C ASN A 102 6.22 23.65 7.40
N TYR A 103 7.09 24.65 7.30
CA TYR A 103 6.76 26.04 7.67
C TYR A 103 5.77 26.64 6.66
N ASN A 104 4.47 26.55 6.95
CA ASN A 104 3.39 26.90 6.02
C ASN A 104 2.92 28.36 6.20
N ASN A 105 3.75 29.32 5.79
CA ASN A 105 3.40 30.76 5.79
C ASN A 105 3.43 31.31 4.35
N THR A 106 2.26 31.53 3.74
CA THR A 106 2.15 32.00 2.35
C THR A 106 2.82 33.36 2.13
N SER A 107 2.56 34.34 3.00
CA SER A 107 3.11 35.69 2.90
C SER A 107 4.65 35.73 2.96
N PHE A 108 5.26 34.79 3.70
CA PHE A 108 6.71 34.61 3.71
C PHE A 108 7.25 34.13 2.35
N TYR A 109 6.63 33.12 1.74
CA TYR A 109 7.05 32.66 0.40
C TYR A 109 6.71 33.67 -0.70
N ASP A 110 5.62 34.42 -0.59
CA ASP A 110 5.33 35.55 -1.50
C ASP A 110 6.43 36.62 -1.44
N ALA A 111 6.91 36.94 -0.23
CA ALA A 111 7.97 37.92 0.00
C ALA A 111 9.37 37.41 -0.37
N ILE A 112 9.63 36.10 -0.29
CA ILE A 112 10.83 35.50 -0.90
C ILE A 112 10.71 35.52 -2.42
N TRP A 113 9.61 35.04 -2.99
CA TRP A 113 9.46 34.87 -4.44
C TRP A 113 9.63 36.21 -5.19
N LYS A 114 9.00 37.27 -4.69
CA LYS A 114 9.12 38.64 -5.25
C LYS A 114 10.55 39.19 -5.22
N GLN A 115 11.38 38.77 -4.26
CA GLN A 115 12.79 39.19 -4.17
C GLN A 115 13.73 38.28 -4.98
N ALA A 116 13.45 36.97 -4.98
CA ALA A 116 14.30 35.97 -5.59
C ALA A 116 14.11 35.84 -7.11
N LEU A 117 12.93 36.13 -7.65
CA LEU A 117 12.57 35.83 -9.05
C LEU A 117 13.60 36.31 -10.09
N HIS A 118 14.16 37.51 -9.92
CA HIS A 118 15.21 38.03 -10.82
C HIS A 118 16.53 37.22 -10.74
N ILE A 119 16.92 36.80 -9.55
CA ILE A 119 18.12 35.99 -9.31
C ILE A 119 17.92 34.60 -9.92
N LEU A 120 16.79 33.95 -9.59
CA LEU A 120 16.41 32.63 -10.09
C LEU A 120 16.21 32.60 -11.62
N LEU A 121 15.88 33.72 -12.27
CA LEU A 121 15.74 33.80 -13.73
C LEU A 121 17.07 33.79 -14.48
N ASN A 122 18.15 34.25 -13.83
CA ASN A 122 19.45 34.47 -14.45
C ASN A 122 20.43 33.31 -14.14
N ASP A 123 20.43 32.82 -12.90
CA ASP A 123 21.52 32.01 -12.35
C ASP A 123 21.01 30.77 -11.58
N ILE A 124 20.07 30.00 -12.16
CA ILE A 124 19.58 28.73 -11.60
C ILE A 124 20.02 27.53 -12.46
N ASP A 125 20.54 26.48 -11.81
CA ASP A 125 20.88 25.22 -12.48
C ASP A 125 19.74 24.17 -12.45
N CYS A 126 19.99 22.99 -13.02
CA CYS A 126 19.01 21.91 -13.09
C CYS A 126 18.75 21.18 -11.75
N LYS A 127 19.74 21.07 -10.85
CA LYS A 127 19.61 20.50 -9.50
C LYS A 127 18.83 21.46 -8.61
N GLU A 128 19.17 22.75 -8.63
CA GLU A 128 18.52 23.83 -7.89
C GLU A 128 17.05 24.00 -8.28
N LEU A 129 16.75 24.04 -9.58
CA LEU A 129 15.38 24.08 -10.08
C LEU A 129 14.56 22.89 -9.57
N ALA A 130 15.13 21.68 -9.58
CA ALA A 130 14.47 20.49 -9.07
C ALA A 130 14.22 20.55 -7.55
N LEU A 131 15.19 21.06 -6.79
CA LEU A 131 15.05 21.30 -5.36
C LEU A 131 13.99 22.35 -5.04
N VAL A 132 13.92 23.47 -5.77
CA VAL A 132 12.88 24.51 -5.59
C VAL A 132 11.49 23.95 -5.90
N ILE A 133 11.32 23.29 -7.04
CA ILE A 133 10.03 22.68 -7.43
C ILE A 133 9.56 21.66 -6.40
N TYR A 134 10.45 20.78 -5.93
CA TYR A 134 10.15 19.82 -4.86
C TYR A 134 9.76 20.51 -3.55
N SER A 135 10.52 21.54 -3.15
CA SER A 135 10.34 22.24 -1.87
C SER A 135 9.01 23.01 -1.85
N MET A 136 8.67 23.73 -2.92
CA MET A 136 7.39 24.43 -3.06
C MET A 136 6.21 23.45 -3.11
N GLY A 137 6.37 22.32 -3.81
CA GLY A 137 5.37 21.24 -3.80
C GLY A 137 5.17 20.64 -2.41
N LYS A 138 6.22 20.47 -1.61
CA LYS A 138 6.14 19.88 -0.26
C LYS A 138 5.29 20.71 0.71
N ILE A 139 5.42 22.04 0.67
CA ILE A 139 4.57 22.99 1.41
C ILE A 139 3.26 23.34 0.70
N LYS A 140 3.09 22.92 -0.56
CA LYS A 140 1.96 23.24 -1.45
C LYS A 140 1.77 24.74 -1.72
N TYR A 141 2.86 25.51 -1.66
CA TYR A 141 2.85 26.92 -2.04
C TYR A 141 2.81 27.06 -3.56
N THR A 142 1.96 27.94 -4.08
CA THR A 142 1.86 28.18 -5.52
C THR A 142 1.42 29.59 -5.84
N ASN A 143 2.05 30.20 -6.84
CA ASN A 143 1.62 31.46 -7.46
C ASN A 143 1.75 31.36 -9.00
N LYS A 144 1.10 32.27 -9.74
CA LYS A 144 1.03 32.20 -11.22
C LYS A 144 2.40 32.38 -11.90
N GLU A 145 3.23 33.28 -11.37
CA GLU A 145 4.55 33.61 -11.93
C GLU A 145 5.54 32.45 -11.72
N MET A 146 5.54 31.84 -10.54
CA MET A 146 6.31 30.65 -10.20
C MET A 146 6.00 29.48 -11.15
N LEU A 147 4.73 29.24 -11.47
CA LEU A 147 4.36 28.19 -12.41
C LEU A 147 4.79 28.50 -13.85
N LEU A 148 4.75 29.77 -14.28
CA LEU A 148 5.27 30.19 -15.60
C LEU A 148 6.80 30.07 -15.67
N PHE A 149 7.51 30.45 -14.61
CA PHE A 149 8.94 30.26 -14.43
C PHE A 149 9.33 28.77 -14.52
N PHE A 150 8.65 27.89 -13.79
CA PHE A 150 8.87 26.45 -13.88
C PHE A 150 8.63 25.91 -15.30
N LYS A 151 7.57 26.35 -16.01
CA LYS A 151 7.35 25.95 -17.42
C LYS A 151 8.53 26.34 -18.33
N LYS A 152 9.07 27.56 -18.18
CA LYS A 152 10.19 28.07 -18.96
C LYS A 152 11.47 27.28 -18.67
N GLU A 153 11.84 27.17 -17.40
CA GLU A 153 13.12 26.60 -17.01
C GLU A 153 13.15 25.07 -17.19
N ILE A 154 12.04 24.34 -17.00
CA ILE A 154 11.98 22.91 -17.35
C ILE A 154 12.21 22.69 -18.85
N LYS A 155 11.65 23.54 -19.71
CA LYS A 155 11.88 23.48 -21.17
C LYS A 155 13.34 23.79 -21.54
N LYS A 156 13.97 24.77 -20.87
CA LYS A 156 15.39 25.13 -21.04
C LYS A 156 16.36 24.03 -20.59
N TRP A 157 16.08 23.38 -19.46
CA TRP A 157 17.01 22.43 -18.83
C TRP A 157 16.78 20.96 -19.15
N ASN A 158 15.72 20.60 -19.92
CA ASN A 158 15.29 19.22 -20.17
C ASN A 158 16.43 18.20 -20.37
N ASN A 159 17.30 18.46 -21.36
CA ASN A 159 18.33 17.52 -21.80
C ASN A 159 19.51 17.39 -20.81
N ARG A 160 19.49 18.16 -19.70
CA ARG A 160 20.50 18.15 -18.63
C ARG A 160 19.98 17.64 -17.29
N PHE A 161 18.70 17.31 -17.14
CA PHE A 161 18.21 16.69 -15.90
C PHE A 161 18.79 15.28 -15.71
N SER A 162 19.17 14.98 -14.47
CA SER A 162 19.47 13.63 -13.98
C SER A 162 18.20 12.91 -13.51
N GLY A 163 18.31 11.61 -13.22
CA GLY A 163 17.23 10.84 -12.60
C GLY A 163 16.73 11.42 -11.28
N ARG A 164 17.66 11.96 -10.49
CA ARG A 164 17.40 12.63 -9.22
C ARG A 164 16.48 13.83 -9.43
N ASP A 165 16.82 14.68 -10.40
CA ASP A 165 16.12 15.92 -10.74
C ASP A 165 14.72 15.62 -11.30
N CYS A 166 14.63 14.73 -12.29
CA CYS A 166 13.36 14.28 -12.85
C CYS A 166 12.41 13.74 -11.76
N SER A 167 12.92 12.96 -10.81
CA SER A 167 12.12 12.42 -9.70
C SER A 167 11.62 13.52 -8.74
N LEU A 168 12.42 14.58 -8.53
CA LEU A 168 12.09 15.70 -7.65
C LEU A 168 11.09 16.66 -8.30
N ILE A 169 11.32 17.02 -9.56
CA ILE A 169 10.43 17.86 -10.36
C ILE A 169 9.05 17.21 -10.43
N LEU A 170 8.97 15.95 -10.87
CA LEU A 170 7.69 15.23 -11.00
C LEU A 170 6.93 15.18 -9.67
N LYS A 171 7.64 14.95 -8.55
CA LYS A 171 7.05 14.92 -7.19
C LYS A 171 6.60 16.30 -6.72
N GLY A 172 7.34 17.35 -7.03
CA GLY A 172 6.97 18.74 -6.75
C GLY A 172 5.72 19.15 -7.51
N LEU A 173 5.73 19.02 -8.85
CA LEU A 173 4.59 19.34 -9.72
C LEU A 173 3.32 18.56 -9.34
N SER A 174 3.46 17.27 -8.99
CA SER A 174 2.35 16.45 -8.51
C SER A 174 1.75 16.98 -7.21
N ASN A 175 2.57 17.36 -6.22
CA ASN A 175 2.08 17.93 -4.97
C ASN A 175 1.47 19.34 -5.13
N LEU A 176 1.94 20.11 -6.12
CA LEU A 176 1.35 21.41 -6.52
C LEU A 176 0.00 21.27 -7.23
N ASN A 177 -0.46 20.04 -7.53
CA ASN A 177 -1.59 19.76 -8.43
C ASN A 177 -1.42 20.41 -9.83
N PHE A 178 -0.18 20.60 -10.26
CA PHE A 178 0.14 21.14 -11.58
C PHE A 178 -0.03 20.03 -12.62
N ASN A 179 -0.98 20.23 -13.55
CA ASN A 179 -1.42 19.24 -14.53
C ASN A 179 -1.20 19.76 -15.96
N ASP A 180 0.04 20.13 -16.29
CA ASP A 180 0.43 20.54 -17.65
C ASP A 180 0.97 19.31 -18.40
N THR A 181 0.21 18.85 -19.42
CA THR A 181 0.54 17.63 -20.16
C THR A 181 1.89 17.72 -20.89
N ASP A 182 2.23 18.89 -21.45
CA ASP A 182 3.46 19.08 -22.21
C ASP A 182 4.68 18.97 -21.29
N ILE A 183 4.63 19.61 -20.13
CA ILE A 183 5.70 19.55 -19.13
C ILE A 183 5.86 18.13 -18.59
N TYR A 184 4.77 17.39 -18.36
CA TYR A 184 4.87 15.98 -17.95
C TYR A 184 5.46 15.12 -19.06
N ASN A 185 5.05 15.30 -20.32
CA ASN A 185 5.60 14.56 -21.46
C ASN A 185 7.10 14.81 -21.64
N ILE A 186 7.55 16.05 -21.51
CA ILE A 186 8.97 16.43 -21.54
C ILE A 186 9.76 15.66 -20.47
N ILE A 187 9.30 15.70 -19.21
CA ILE A 187 9.95 14.99 -18.09
C ILE A 187 9.90 13.46 -18.29
N ILE A 188 8.80 12.90 -18.80
CA ILE A 188 8.65 11.46 -19.05
C ILE A 188 9.57 10.99 -20.17
N ASN A 189 9.68 11.74 -21.26
CA ASN A 189 10.60 11.43 -22.35
C ASN A 189 12.06 11.45 -21.84
N ARG A 190 12.42 12.45 -21.04
CA ARG A 190 13.74 12.52 -20.41
C ARG A 190 14.03 11.34 -19.48
N ILE A 191 13.03 10.88 -18.70
CA ILE A 191 13.15 9.68 -17.85
C ILE A 191 13.36 8.41 -18.69
N LEU A 192 12.76 8.32 -19.89
CA LEU A 192 12.98 7.20 -20.82
C LEU A 192 14.40 7.25 -21.43
N GLU A 193 14.87 8.42 -21.88
CA GLU A 193 16.24 8.63 -22.39
C GLU A 193 17.31 8.17 -21.40
N ILE A 194 17.19 8.58 -20.13
CA ILE A 194 18.18 8.27 -19.09
C ILE A 194 17.84 7.02 -18.28
N SER A 195 16.88 6.21 -18.73
CA SER A 195 16.32 5.10 -17.94
C SER A 195 17.38 4.11 -17.43
N ASP A 196 18.45 3.89 -18.18
CA ASP A 196 19.56 3.04 -17.77
C ASP A 196 20.47 3.63 -16.68
N GLN A 197 20.45 4.94 -16.49
CA GLN A 197 21.23 5.67 -15.48
C GLN A 197 20.46 5.82 -14.15
N LEU A 198 19.19 5.44 -14.10
CA LEU A 198 18.34 5.59 -12.92
C LEU A 198 18.68 4.57 -11.83
N ASN A 199 18.90 5.06 -10.62
CA ASN A 199 19.03 4.23 -9.42
C ASN A 199 17.66 3.81 -8.86
N LEU A 200 17.66 2.78 -8.01
CA LEU A 200 16.49 2.23 -7.32
C LEU A 200 15.61 3.28 -6.62
N LEU A 201 16.21 4.32 -6.01
CA LEU A 201 15.47 5.35 -5.26
C LEU A 201 14.69 6.28 -6.19
N ASP A 202 15.33 6.74 -7.27
CA ASP A 202 14.71 7.62 -8.26
C ASP A 202 13.54 6.93 -8.96
N ILE A 203 13.72 5.66 -9.36
CA ILE A 203 12.63 4.86 -9.93
C ILE A 203 11.48 4.68 -8.94
N CYS A 204 11.76 4.38 -7.67
CA CYS A 204 10.74 4.27 -6.63
C CYS A 204 9.96 5.58 -6.43
N ILE A 205 10.60 6.74 -6.57
CA ILE A 205 9.95 8.06 -6.49
C ILE A 205 9.11 8.34 -7.74
N ILE A 206 9.66 8.08 -8.93
CA ILE A 206 8.99 8.29 -10.23
C ILE A 206 7.70 7.45 -10.29
N LEU A 207 7.76 6.14 -10.06
CA LEU A 207 6.59 5.26 -10.14
C LEU A 207 5.51 5.60 -9.09
N ASN A 208 5.91 5.92 -7.86
CA ASN A 208 4.98 6.30 -6.78
C ASN A 208 4.28 7.63 -7.06
N THR A 209 4.97 8.54 -7.74
CA THR A 209 4.39 9.84 -8.14
C THR A 209 3.50 9.67 -9.38
N TYR A 210 4.03 9.06 -10.45
CA TYR A 210 3.34 8.94 -11.73
C TYR A 210 2.13 8.01 -11.68
N SER A 211 2.10 7.00 -10.79
CA SER A 211 0.91 6.17 -10.55
C SER A 211 -0.31 6.94 -10.01
N LYS A 212 -0.16 8.20 -9.60
CA LYS A 212 -1.26 9.10 -9.17
C LYS A 212 -1.73 10.03 -10.28
N TYR A 213 -1.00 10.10 -11.39
CA TYR A 213 -1.35 10.93 -12.54
C TYR A 213 -2.54 10.33 -13.30
N LYS A 214 -3.36 11.18 -13.94
CA LYS A 214 -4.59 10.72 -14.63
C LYS A 214 -4.29 9.99 -15.94
N ASN A 215 -3.27 10.45 -16.67
CA ASN A 215 -2.94 9.99 -18.02
C ASN A 215 -1.64 9.19 -17.97
N ILE A 216 -1.73 7.92 -17.53
CA ILE A 216 -0.57 7.06 -17.33
C ILE A 216 -0.04 6.54 -18.67
N ASN A 217 1.18 6.95 -19.04
CA ASN A 217 1.96 6.24 -20.05
C ASN A 217 2.40 4.88 -19.48
N ILE A 218 2.00 3.78 -20.13
CA ILE A 218 2.32 2.41 -19.72
C ILE A 218 3.79 2.08 -19.98
N GLN A 219 4.39 2.65 -21.05
CA GLN A 219 5.77 2.41 -21.46
C GLN A 219 6.77 2.76 -20.34
N ILE A 220 6.51 3.83 -19.58
CA ILE A 220 7.39 4.20 -18.45
C ILE A 220 7.34 3.16 -17.33
N PHE A 221 6.19 2.52 -17.09
CA PHE A 221 6.12 1.42 -16.13
C PHE A 221 6.86 0.20 -16.66
N GLU A 222 6.68 -0.15 -17.93
CA GLU A 222 7.34 -1.30 -18.56
C GLU A 222 8.88 -1.17 -18.56
N VAL A 223 9.43 -0.05 -19.02
CA VAL A 223 10.87 0.23 -19.02
C VAL A 223 11.43 0.23 -17.59
N LEU A 224 10.82 1.00 -16.68
CA LEU A 224 11.35 1.16 -15.33
C LEU A 224 11.20 -0.10 -14.47
N LEU A 225 10.16 -0.92 -14.67
CA LEU A 225 10.00 -2.19 -13.96
C LEU A 225 10.97 -3.26 -14.48
N ASN A 226 11.27 -3.28 -15.79
CA ASN A 226 12.33 -4.13 -16.32
C ASN A 226 13.71 -3.69 -15.79
N LYS A 227 14.02 -2.38 -15.77
CA LYS A 227 15.24 -1.86 -15.14
C LYS A 227 15.33 -2.24 -13.65
N LEU A 228 14.23 -2.16 -12.91
CA LEU A 228 14.18 -2.57 -11.50
C LEU A 228 14.54 -4.04 -11.25
N LEU A 229 14.38 -4.94 -12.23
CA LEU A 229 14.82 -6.33 -12.09
C LEU A 229 16.34 -6.45 -11.88
N THR A 230 17.16 -5.52 -12.42
CA THR A 230 18.61 -5.53 -12.20
C THR A 230 18.99 -5.21 -10.75
N PHE A 231 18.12 -4.52 -10.01
CA PHE A 231 18.30 -4.16 -8.59
C PHE A 231 17.63 -5.14 -7.62
N TYR A 232 17.14 -6.30 -8.09
CA TYR A 232 16.34 -7.23 -7.28
C TYR A 232 17.02 -7.67 -5.97
N SER A 233 18.33 -7.92 -6.02
CA SER A 233 19.14 -8.34 -4.88
C SER A 233 19.43 -7.23 -3.87
N ASP A 234 19.18 -5.97 -4.22
CA ASP A 234 19.41 -4.78 -3.39
C ASP A 234 18.11 -4.19 -2.83
N MET A 235 16.95 -4.58 -3.36
CA MET A 235 15.66 -4.08 -2.87
C MET A 235 15.45 -4.40 -1.39
N ASN A 236 15.05 -3.36 -0.63
CA ASN A 236 14.50 -3.47 0.71
C ASN A 236 12.95 -3.48 0.69
N GLU A 237 12.35 -3.67 1.86
CA GLU A 237 10.90 -3.81 2.00
C GLU A 237 10.13 -2.51 1.72
N GLN A 238 10.76 -1.34 1.90
CA GLN A 238 10.16 -0.04 1.54
C GLN A 238 10.11 0.17 0.03
N CYS A 239 11.19 -0.18 -0.69
CA CYS A 239 11.21 -0.17 -2.16
C CYS A 239 10.14 -1.12 -2.71
N ILE A 240 10.10 -2.36 -2.23
CA ILE A 240 9.08 -3.35 -2.61
C ILE A 240 7.66 -2.82 -2.36
N GLY A 241 7.39 -2.29 -1.16
CA GLY A 241 6.10 -1.70 -0.83
C GLY A 241 5.71 -0.54 -1.74
N SER A 242 6.64 0.37 -2.04
CA SER A 242 6.42 1.49 -2.94
C SER A 242 6.13 1.02 -4.37
N ILE A 243 6.90 0.06 -4.90
CA ILE A 243 6.73 -0.46 -6.26
C ILE A 243 5.39 -1.19 -6.41
N LEU A 244 5.07 -2.13 -5.52
CA LEU A 244 3.81 -2.87 -5.56
C LEU A 244 2.59 -1.96 -5.40
N TRP A 245 2.67 -0.96 -4.51
CA TRP A 245 1.64 0.06 -4.39
C TRP A 245 1.48 0.87 -5.68
N SER A 246 2.58 1.28 -6.31
CA SER A 246 2.57 2.08 -7.55
C SER A 246 1.91 1.36 -8.72
N ILE A 247 2.29 0.10 -8.98
CA ILE A 247 1.71 -0.74 -10.05
C ILE A 247 0.19 -0.89 -9.83
N SER A 248 -0.20 -1.14 -8.58
CA SER A 248 -1.60 -1.33 -8.18
C SER A 248 -2.42 -0.03 -8.20
N ASN A 249 -1.80 1.12 -7.93
CA ASN A 249 -2.45 2.42 -8.03
C ASN A 249 -2.62 2.87 -9.49
N ALA A 250 -1.64 2.57 -10.35
CA ALA A 250 -1.69 2.77 -11.80
C ALA A 250 -2.72 1.88 -12.53
N ASN A 251 -3.34 0.92 -11.83
CA ASN A 251 -4.26 -0.09 -12.39
C ASN A 251 -3.60 -0.99 -13.45
N ILE A 252 -2.34 -1.39 -13.20
CA ILE A 252 -1.57 -2.32 -14.03
C ILE A 252 -1.65 -3.72 -13.41
N LYS A 253 -2.05 -4.71 -14.21
CA LYS A 253 -2.04 -6.15 -13.90
C LYS A 253 -0.64 -6.70 -14.12
N SER A 254 0.00 -7.24 -13.07
CA SER A 254 1.37 -7.78 -13.16
C SER A 254 1.67 -8.82 -12.08
N GLU A 255 0.90 -9.92 -12.06
CA GLU A 255 0.98 -10.96 -11.01
C GLU A 255 2.36 -11.63 -10.91
N LYS A 256 3.05 -11.81 -12.05
CA LYS A 256 4.44 -12.29 -12.09
C LYS A 256 5.39 -11.39 -11.29
N TYR A 257 5.31 -10.08 -11.50
CA TYR A 257 6.17 -9.10 -10.85
C TYR A 257 5.87 -9.02 -9.34
N PHE A 258 4.57 -9.10 -8.99
CA PHE A 258 4.11 -9.22 -7.61
C PHE A 258 4.70 -10.46 -6.91
N SER A 259 4.60 -11.64 -7.54
CA SER A 259 5.19 -12.88 -7.03
C SER A 259 6.69 -12.74 -6.80
N LEU A 260 7.41 -12.16 -7.76
CA LEU A 260 8.86 -12.01 -7.69
C LEU A 260 9.30 -11.08 -6.55
N LEU A 261 8.74 -9.88 -6.44
CA LEU A 261 9.06 -8.96 -5.35
C LEU A 261 8.66 -9.52 -3.97
N THR A 262 7.63 -10.36 -3.91
CA THR A 262 7.14 -10.91 -2.65
C THR A 262 7.95 -12.10 -2.15
N LEU A 263 8.57 -12.88 -3.05
CA LEU A 263 9.63 -13.83 -2.69
C LEU A 263 10.79 -13.10 -1.98
N ARG A 264 11.26 -11.97 -2.54
CA ARG A 264 12.29 -11.13 -1.92
C ARG A 264 11.86 -10.59 -0.55
N LEU A 265 10.63 -10.08 -0.45
CA LEU A 265 10.05 -9.61 0.82
C LEU A 265 10.02 -10.72 1.88
N ARG A 266 9.60 -11.93 1.49
CA ARG A 266 9.52 -13.11 2.37
C ARG A 266 10.89 -13.48 2.94
N LEU A 267 11.94 -13.43 2.12
CA LEU A 267 13.33 -13.70 2.53
C LEU A 267 13.86 -12.62 3.49
N LEU A 268 13.59 -11.34 3.21
CA LEU A 268 13.98 -10.22 4.10
C LEU A 268 13.29 -10.33 5.47
N MET A 269 11.97 -10.55 5.47
CA MET A 269 11.19 -10.73 6.70
C MET A 269 11.66 -11.96 7.49
N HIS A 270 11.94 -13.08 6.84
CA HIS A 270 12.45 -14.29 7.49
C HIS A 270 13.79 -14.03 8.20
N LYS A 271 14.78 -13.50 7.47
CA LYS A 271 16.11 -13.17 7.99
C LYS A 271 16.05 -12.21 9.18
N ARG A 272 15.08 -11.29 9.17
CA ARG A 272 14.90 -10.33 10.26
C ARG A 272 14.16 -10.90 11.47
N LEU A 273 13.10 -11.68 11.29
CA LEU A 273 12.36 -12.30 12.40
C LEU A 273 13.22 -13.32 13.15
N LEU A 274 14.13 -14.03 12.47
CA LEU A 274 15.20 -14.82 13.09
C LEU A 274 16.10 -13.92 13.95
N LYS A 275 16.65 -12.83 13.38
CA LYS A 275 17.53 -11.90 14.09
C LYS A 275 16.85 -11.20 15.29
N GLU A 276 15.54 -10.98 15.23
CA GLU A 276 14.74 -10.42 16.33
C GLU A 276 14.31 -11.47 17.37
N GLY A 277 14.68 -12.76 17.20
CA GLY A 277 14.32 -13.85 18.12
C GLY A 277 12.82 -14.20 18.14
N VAL A 278 12.08 -13.77 17.11
CA VAL A 278 10.62 -13.93 17.01
C VAL A 278 10.23 -15.29 16.43
N ILE A 279 11.14 -15.91 15.68
CA ILE A 279 11.05 -17.29 15.21
C ILE A 279 12.37 -18.00 15.52
N ASN A 280 12.29 -19.24 15.99
CA ASN A 280 13.47 -20.04 16.31
C ASN A 280 14.14 -20.57 15.03
N GLU A 281 15.45 -20.81 15.09
CA GLU A 281 16.19 -21.55 14.06
C GLU A 281 15.72 -23.01 13.96
N SER A 282 15.13 -23.56 15.03
CA SER A 282 14.73 -24.96 15.22
C SER A 282 13.59 -25.50 14.32
N THR A 283 13.47 -25.01 13.09
CA THR A 283 13.26 -25.88 11.91
C THR A 283 14.63 -26.32 11.36
N ASN A 284 15.50 -26.83 12.25
CA ASN A 284 16.92 -27.05 11.98
C ASN A 284 17.14 -28.29 11.09
N VAL A 285 17.84 -28.08 9.99
CA VAL A 285 18.66 -29.07 9.30
C VAL A 285 20.00 -28.40 9.06
N LEU A 286 21.12 -29.02 9.47
CA LEU A 286 22.42 -28.85 8.80
C LEU A 286 23.52 -29.85 9.22
N ASP A 287 23.57 -30.28 10.49
CA ASP A 287 24.80 -30.93 11.00
C ASP A 287 24.96 -32.44 10.70
N ASP A 288 23.89 -33.24 10.64
CA ASP A 288 23.96 -34.69 10.39
C ASP A 288 24.24 -35.10 8.93
N ALA A 289 24.62 -34.16 8.06
CA ALA A 289 24.87 -34.39 6.63
C ALA A 289 26.36 -34.35 6.23
N PHE A 290 27.29 -34.16 7.18
CA PHE A 290 28.73 -34.05 6.93
C PHE A 290 29.57 -35.26 7.43
N ASN A 291 28.95 -36.44 7.43
CA ASN A 291 29.58 -37.77 7.38
C ASN A 291 28.57 -38.71 6.69
N VAL A 292 28.92 -39.61 5.76
CA VAL A 292 30.21 -40.14 5.33
C VAL A 292 30.30 -40.14 3.80
N ASN A 293 31.49 -40.00 3.23
CA ASN A 293 31.73 -40.25 1.80
C ASN A 293 32.91 -41.23 1.62
N SER A 294 32.60 -42.53 1.62
CA SER A 294 33.56 -43.62 1.38
C SER A 294 32.87 -44.74 0.61
N ALA A 295 33.40 -45.09 -0.57
CA ALA A 295 32.68 -45.86 -1.58
C ALA A 295 32.62 -47.38 -1.32
N SER A 296 31.55 -48.01 -1.82
CA SER A 296 31.62 -49.39 -2.37
C SER A 296 30.51 -49.68 -3.38
N TYR A 297 30.90 -49.68 -4.67
CA TYR A 297 30.63 -50.72 -5.67
C TYR A 297 29.19 -51.28 -5.92
N ASN A 298 28.75 -50.99 -7.16
CA ASN A 298 28.33 -51.94 -8.20
C ASN A 298 26.95 -52.66 -8.25
N ASP A 299 26.40 -52.56 -9.47
CA ASP A 299 25.87 -53.62 -10.33
C ASP A 299 24.44 -54.20 -10.20
N THR A 300 23.54 -53.49 -10.90
CA THR A 300 22.77 -54.00 -12.07
C THR A 300 21.56 -54.93 -11.92
N ASN A 301 20.64 -54.69 -12.87
CA ASN A 301 19.86 -55.66 -13.65
C ASN A 301 18.54 -56.26 -13.12
N TYR A 302 17.56 -56.27 -14.03
CA TYR A 302 16.39 -57.15 -14.25
C TYR A 302 15.78 -57.92 -13.05
N GLY A 303 14.46 -57.96 -12.88
CA GLY A 303 13.36 -57.44 -13.71
C GLY A 303 12.06 -58.25 -13.49
N ASN A 304 11.01 -57.93 -14.26
CA ASN A 304 9.80 -58.74 -14.45
C ASN A 304 8.89 -59.08 -13.23
N SER A 305 7.83 -58.26 -13.12
CA SER A 305 6.43 -58.67 -13.36
C SER A 305 5.61 -59.52 -12.35
N THR A 306 4.47 -58.92 -11.96
CA THR A 306 3.10 -59.48 -11.92
C THR A 306 2.66 -60.49 -10.84
N THR A 307 1.39 -60.32 -10.45
CA THR A 307 0.52 -61.24 -9.67
C THR A 307 0.95 -61.60 -8.24
N GLY A 308 0.03 -61.86 -7.31
CA GLY A 308 -1.43 -61.79 -7.37
C GLY A 308 -2.09 -62.36 -6.10
N ASN A 309 -3.35 -61.99 -5.86
CA ASN A 309 -4.32 -62.54 -4.90
C ASN A 309 -3.85 -63.61 -3.89
N SER A 310 -3.98 -63.34 -2.58
CA SER A 310 -5.03 -63.99 -1.75
C SER A 310 -4.95 -63.60 -0.25
N THR A 311 -6.14 -63.49 0.35
CA THR A 311 -6.43 -63.71 1.78
C THR A 311 -7.12 -65.09 1.89
N PRO A 312 -7.41 -65.69 3.07
CA PRO A 312 -7.40 -65.10 4.42
C PRO A 312 -6.88 -66.04 5.56
N ASP A 313 -7.17 -65.63 6.80
CA ASP A 313 -7.64 -66.45 7.94
C ASP A 313 -6.71 -67.25 8.91
N ASN A 314 -6.96 -66.94 10.19
CA ASN A 314 -7.21 -67.84 11.34
C ASN A 314 -6.08 -68.63 12.07
N SER A 315 -5.69 -68.04 13.21
CA SER A 315 -6.03 -68.53 14.57
C SER A 315 -5.04 -69.38 15.40
N SER A 316 -5.02 -69.08 16.70
CA SER A 316 -4.60 -69.93 17.85
C SER A 316 -3.11 -70.33 17.98
N ALA A 317 -2.58 -70.73 19.14
CA ALA A 317 -2.85 -70.34 20.54
C ALA A 317 -1.68 -70.79 21.47
N HIS A 318 -1.55 -70.11 22.62
CA HIS A 318 -0.84 -70.49 23.87
C HIS A 318 0.26 -71.58 23.90
N LYS A 319 1.46 -71.15 24.34
CA LYS A 319 2.24 -71.69 25.50
C LYS A 319 3.42 -70.72 25.79
N ASN A 320 3.79 -70.27 27.00
CA ASN A 320 3.78 -70.81 28.38
C ASN A 320 4.69 -72.06 28.54
N ASP A 321 5.67 -72.13 29.48
CA ASP A 321 6.03 -71.17 30.55
C ASP A 321 7.38 -71.50 31.28
N TYR A 322 7.76 -70.64 32.24
CA TYR A 322 8.64 -70.83 33.43
C TYR A 322 10.11 -71.34 33.36
N SER A 323 11.02 -70.46 33.79
CA SER A 323 11.72 -70.53 35.10
C SER A 323 12.28 -69.13 35.48
N LYS A 324 12.11 -68.56 36.69
CA LYS A 324 12.43 -68.93 38.10
C LYS A 324 13.92 -68.79 38.46
N THR A 325 14.37 -68.12 39.54
CA THR A 325 13.78 -67.16 40.53
C THR A 325 14.89 -66.58 41.45
N ASN A 326 14.59 -65.56 42.28
CA ASN A 326 15.35 -65.04 43.46
C ASN A 326 16.60 -64.14 43.18
N LYS A 327 17.05 -63.21 44.04
CA LYS A 327 16.46 -62.48 45.22
C LYS A 327 17.30 -61.20 45.53
N THR A 328 16.76 -60.36 46.44
CA THR A 328 17.35 -59.27 47.30
C THR A 328 18.90 -59.18 47.43
N GLN A 329 19.54 -58.02 47.71
CA GLN A 329 19.18 -56.96 48.71
C GLN A 329 20.01 -55.64 48.56
N ASN A 330 19.81 -54.69 49.48
CA ASN A 330 20.49 -53.38 49.72
C ASN A 330 20.07 -52.25 48.76
N GLU A 331 19.52 -51.09 49.14
CA GLU A 331 19.50 -50.21 50.34
C GLU A 331 20.62 -49.15 50.48
N SER A 332 20.22 -47.87 50.43
CA SER A 332 20.65 -46.80 51.34
C SER A 332 19.65 -45.61 51.30
N ASN A 333 19.35 -45.03 52.48
CA ASN A 333 18.48 -43.85 52.68
C ASN A 333 19.34 -42.55 52.66
N TYR A 334 18.85 -41.30 52.61
CA TYR A 334 17.74 -40.59 53.30
C TYR A 334 17.09 -39.53 52.36
N GLN A 335 15.77 -39.27 52.37
CA GLN A 335 14.98 -38.34 53.24
C GLN A 335 15.54 -36.90 53.36
N HIS A 336 14.76 -35.79 53.40
CA HIS A 336 13.35 -35.39 53.13
C HIS A 336 13.35 -33.82 53.00
N TYR A 337 12.32 -33.02 52.70
CA TYR A 337 10.83 -33.06 52.68
C TYR A 337 10.31 -32.69 51.25
N ASN A 338 9.03 -32.54 50.84
CA ASN A 338 7.74 -32.06 51.38
C ASN A 338 7.64 -30.52 51.61
N ASN A 339 6.58 -29.78 51.24
CA ASN A 339 5.21 -30.19 50.84
C ASN A 339 4.44 -29.13 49.97
N ASN A 340 3.46 -29.58 49.17
CA ASN A 340 2.06 -29.09 48.95
C ASN A 340 1.62 -27.63 49.32
N LYS A 341 0.59 -26.96 48.73
CA LYS A 341 -0.37 -27.22 47.61
C LYS A 341 -1.26 -25.97 47.31
N ILE A 342 -1.81 -25.91 46.08
CA ILE A 342 -3.16 -25.40 45.69
C ILE A 342 -3.52 -23.90 45.82
N CYS A 343 -4.39 -23.47 44.90
CA CYS A 343 -4.92 -22.12 44.68
C CYS A 343 -5.99 -21.67 45.71
N GLN A 344 -6.22 -20.35 45.80
CA GLN A 344 -7.58 -19.81 45.87
C GLN A 344 -7.69 -18.36 45.37
N THR A 345 -8.91 -17.96 45.00
CA THR A 345 -9.32 -16.58 44.69
C THR A 345 -9.69 -15.84 45.98
N ASN A 346 -9.61 -14.50 45.99
CA ASN A 346 -10.81 -13.66 46.25
C ASN A 346 -10.56 -12.15 46.11
N THR A 347 -11.68 -11.45 45.96
CA THR A 347 -11.84 -9.99 46.06
C THR A 347 -11.78 -9.51 47.51
N LEU A 348 -11.42 -8.24 47.71
CA LEU A 348 -12.04 -7.36 48.70
C LEU A 348 -11.84 -5.88 48.31
N SER A 349 -12.59 -4.97 48.94
CA SER A 349 -12.89 -3.64 48.38
C SER A 349 -12.77 -2.50 49.40
N ASN A 350 -12.66 -1.28 48.84
CA ASN A 350 -12.99 0.03 49.43
C ASN A 350 -12.33 0.46 50.75
N ASN A 351 -11.64 1.60 50.71
CA ASN A 351 -12.07 2.78 51.48
C ASN A 351 -11.49 4.11 50.94
N VAL A 352 -12.34 4.86 50.19
CA VAL A 352 -12.70 6.28 50.42
C VAL A 352 -11.64 7.13 51.16
N SER A 353 -10.98 8.13 50.54
CA SER A 353 -11.59 9.43 50.16
C SER A 353 -10.60 10.43 49.51
N LYS A 354 -11.13 11.60 49.08
CA LYS A 354 -10.47 12.89 48.76
C LYS A 354 -9.85 13.09 47.36
N GLU A 355 -10.77 13.21 46.40
CA GLU A 355 -10.92 14.36 45.49
C GLU A 355 -9.73 15.32 45.26
N LYS A 356 -9.48 15.62 43.98
CA LYS A 356 -9.59 17.01 43.49
C LYS A 356 -9.85 17.09 41.99
N HIS A 357 -10.88 17.85 41.60
CA HIS A 357 -11.11 18.25 40.21
C HIS A 357 -10.11 19.33 39.77
N ILE A 358 -9.86 19.42 38.45
CA ILE A 358 -9.67 20.61 37.59
C ILE A 358 -9.33 20.03 36.20
N SER A 359 -10.22 19.98 35.20
CA SER A 359 -10.96 21.05 34.48
C SER A 359 -10.09 21.87 33.53
N SER A 360 -10.27 21.60 32.23
CA SER A 360 -10.32 22.52 31.08
C SER A 360 -9.72 23.94 31.18
N ASP A 361 -9.01 24.29 30.10
CA ASP A 361 -8.82 25.64 29.53
C ASP A 361 -8.02 26.69 30.31
N ARG A 362 -7.00 27.23 29.63
CA ARG A 362 -6.92 28.68 29.37
C ARG A 362 -6.04 29.04 28.17
N VAL A 363 -6.61 29.86 27.29
CA VAL A 363 -5.90 30.73 26.34
C VAL A 363 -5.32 31.94 27.10
N PHE A 364 -4.44 32.71 26.42
CA PHE A 364 -3.86 34.03 26.73
C PHE A 364 -2.34 33.99 27.00
N SER A 365 -1.53 35.00 26.67
CA SER A 365 -1.44 35.86 25.45
C SER A 365 -0.28 36.86 25.63
N LYS A 366 0.58 36.99 24.62
CA LYS A 366 1.38 38.19 24.25
C LYS A 366 2.13 39.01 25.34
N LYS A 367 3.44 39.16 25.05
CA LYS A 367 4.27 40.39 25.11
C LYS A 367 5.02 40.70 26.43
N PRO A 368 6.12 41.51 26.35
CA PRO A 368 7.40 41.09 26.95
C PRO A 368 7.96 42.05 28.01
N LEU A 369 9.08 41.65 28.63
CA LEU A 369 9.92 42.53 29.45
C LEU A 369 11.18 43.02 28.73
N SER A 370 11.80 44.04 29.33
CA SER A 370 12.71 45.00 28.69
C SER A 370 14.20 44.67 28.79
N PHE A 371 14.99 45.34 27.94
CA PHE A 371 16.44 45.52 28.09
C PHE A 371 16.86 45.89 29.52
N ILE A 372 18.01 45.35 29.94
CA ILE A 372 18.98 46.09 30.76
C ILE A 372 20.30 46.11 29.96
N LYS A 373 20.98 47.27 29.96
CA LYS A 373 22.30 47.45 29.36
C LYS A 373 23.35 47.20 30.44
N ASN A 374 24.45 46.54 30.09
CA ASN A 374 25.75 46.90 30.66
C ASN A 374 26.70 47.31 29.53
N LYS A 375 27.46 48.37 29.78
CA LYS A 375 28.61 48.76 28.96
C LYS A 375 29.83 48.11 29.59
N ASP A 376 30.77 47.67 28.77
CA ASP A 376 32.18 47.80 29.11
C ASP A 376 33.01 48.09 27.85
N LYS A 377 34.26 48.53 28.03
CA LYS A 377 34.86 49.52 27.12
C LYS A 377 36.32 49.25 26.75
N ASP A 378 36.64 49.66 25.52
CA ASP A 378 37.96 50.02 24.97
C ASP A 378 39.04 48.92 24.80
N LYS A 379 40.04 49.26 23.96
CA LYS A 379 41.27 48.50 23.63
C LYS A 379 41.01 47.15 22.91
N GLY A 380 41.06 47.05 21.58
CA GLY A 380 41.53 48.01 20.57
C GLY A 380 43.01 47.79 20.24
N ASN A 381 43.25 47.14 19.09
CA ASN A 381 44.54 47.18 18.40
C ASN A 381 44.26 47.13 16.89
N LYS A 382 44.90 48.01 16.12
CA LYS A 382 44.90 47.93 14.66
C LYS A 382 45.99 46.96 14.22
N ASN A 383 45.80 46.31 13.08
CA ASN A 383 46.88 45.98 12.15
C ASN A 383 46.27 45.91 10.76
N GLU A 384 46.74 46.78 9.87
CA GLU A 384 46.40 46.78 8.45
C GLU A 384 47.48 45.99 7.72
N CYS A 385 47.11 44.92 7.03
CA CYS A 385 47.92 44.28 6.00
C CYS A 385 47.02 44.04 4.80
N THR A 386 47.56 44.26 3.60
CA THR A 386 46.79 44.43 2.36
C THR A 386 47.16 43.41 1.30
N TYR A 387 46.26 43.29 0.34
CA TYR A 387 46.37 42.58 -0.95
C TYR A 387 46.37 41.05 -0.95
N ASP A 388 45.38 40.56 -1.71
CA ASP A 388 45.44 39.50 -2.71
C ASP A 388 46.16 38.19 -2.36
N ASP A 389 45.33 37.15 -2.18
CA ASP A 389 45.53 35.95 -3.00
C ASP A 389 44.18 35.38 -3.45
N VAL A 390 44.13 34.78 -4.64
CA VAL A 390 42.88 34.35 -5.29
C VAL A 390 42.65 32.86 -5.06
N ASP A 391 41.96 32.52 -3.97
CA ASP A 391 41.57 31.14 -3.69
C ASP A 391 40.06 30.90 -3.97
N SER A 392 39.79 30.29 -5.13
CA SER A 392 38.45 29.91 -5.54
C SER A 392 37.92 28.78 -4.66
N MET A 393 37.00 29.08 -3.74
CA MET A 393 36.31 28.06 -2.95
C MET A 393 35.60 27.04 -3.86
N LYS A 394 36.21 25.85 -4.01
CA LYS A 394 35.63 24.71 -4.70
C LYS A 394 34.47 24.13 -3.89
N VAL A 395 33.27 24.69 -4.06
CA VAL A 395 32.02 24.12 -3.50
C VAL A 395 31.51 22.98 -4.39
N HIS A 396 32.41 22.08 -4.77
CA HIS A 396 32.11 20.78 -5.36
C HIS A 396 32.54 19.72 -4.35
N ASP A 397 31.55 19.14 -3.68
CA ASP A 397 31.39 17.70 -3.37
C ASP A 397 30.23 17.48 -2.37
N ASP A 398 29.98 18.44 -1.47
CA ASP A 398 28.97 18.34 -0.39
C ASP A 398 27.48 18.28 -0.83
N ILE A 399 27.14 18.53 -2.11
CA ILE A 399 25.74 18.53 -2.58
C ILE A 399 25.17 17.11 -2.70
N ASP A 400 25.99 16.15 -3.11
CA ASP A 400 25.50 14.80 -3.45
C ASP A 400 25.24 13.92 -2.23
N ASP A 401 25.65 14.35 -1.03
CA ASP A 401 25.33 13.65 0.22
C ASP A 401 23.97 14.06 0.83
N MET A 402 23.26 15.03 0.23
CA MET A 402 21.84 15.32 0.54
C MET A 402 20.88 14.27 -0.01
N LYS A 403 21.02 13.05 0.52
CA LYS A 403 20.10 11.93 0.33
C LYS A 403 18.68 12.37 0.70
N VAL A 404 17.80 12.50 -0.29
CA VAL A 404 16.38 12.80 -0.05
C VAL A 404 15.70 11.56 0.53
N HIS A 405 15.85 11.39 1.84
CA HIS A 405 15.50 10.16 2.54
C HIS A 405 14.03 9.79 2.33
N LEU A 406 13.81 8.65 1.66
CA LEU A 406 12.63 7.81 1.85
C LEU A 406 12.72 7.12 3.22
N SER A 407 12.87 7.90 4.30
CA SER A 407 13.07 7.45 5.69
C SER A 407 14.20 6.44 5.91
N TYR A 408 15.30 6.52 5.14
CA TYR A 408 16.54 5.78 5.38
C TYR A 408 17.31 6.31 6.61
N ASN A 409 16.67 6.25 7.78
CA ASN A 409 17.37 6.31 9.07
C ASN A 409 17.68 4.88 9.49
N ASN A 410 18.76 4.66 10.25
CA ASN A 410 19.11 3.34 10.81
C ASN A 410 18.19 2.85 11.95
N GLY A 411 16.94 3.35 12.00
CA GLY A 411 15.88 2.86 12.87
C GLY A 411 15.09 1.76 12.17
N SER A 412 14.79 0.67 12.87
CA SER A 412 14.12 -0.53 12.36
C SER A 412 12.92 -0.22 11.45
N TYR A 413 12.94 -0.70 10.20
CA TYR A 413 11.80 -0.54 9.29
C TYR A 413 10.53 -1.14 9.89
N LYS A 414 9.44 -0.37 9.90
CA LYS A 414 8.18 -0.76 10.53
C LYS A 414 7.28 -1.54 9.57
N TYR A 415 7.27 -2.86 9.69
CA TYR A 415 6.42 -3.75 8.88
C TYR A 415 4.93 -3.41 9.02
N GLU A 416 4.54 -2.95 10.21
CA GLU A 416 3.21 -2.44 10.52
C GLU A 416 2.74 -1.29 9.60
N ASN A 417 3.67 -0.55 8.99
CA ASN A 417 3.35 0.55 8.06
C ASN A 417 3.34 0.11 6.58
N ILE A 418 4.02 -0.99 6.23
CA ILE A 418 4.30 -1.38 4.84
C ILE A 418 3.39 -2.52 4.39
N ILE A 419 3.30 -3.58 5.20
CA ILE A 419 2.64 -4.83 4.83
C ILE A 419 1.13 -4.67 4.54
N PRO A 420 0.34 -3.84 5.28
CA PRO A 420 -1.06 -3.58 4.93
C PRO A 420 -1.25 -3.04 3.50
N SER A 421 -0.32 -2.19 3.04
CA SER A 421 -0.36 -1.62 1.68
C SER A 421 -0.03 -2.67 0.61
N ILE A 422 0.87 -3.60 0.90
CA ILE A 422 1.21 -4.72 0.01
C ILE A 422 0.06 -5.73 -0.10
N ILE A 423 -0.57 -6.07 1.04
CA ILE A 423 -1.74 -6.95 1.10
C ILE A 423 -2.90 -6.34 0.28
N TYR A 424 -3.18 -5.05 0.47
CA TYR A 424 -4.17 -4.32 -0.34
C TYR A 424 -3.82 -4.29 -1.84
N ALA A 425 -2.55 -4.05 -2.19
CA ALA A 425 -2.09 -4.00 -3.57
C ALA A 425 -2.32 -5.34 -4.29
N TYR A 426 -2.11 -6.48 -3.60
CA TYR A 426 -2.45 -7.82 -4.08
C TYR A 426 -3.96 -8.07 -4.19
N GLY A 427 -4.76 -7.59 -3.24
CA GLY A 427 -6.21 -7.65 -3.34
C GLY A 427 -6.73 -6.96 -4.60
N LYS A 428 -6.15 -5.80 -4.93
CA LYS A 428 -6.37 -5.11 -6.21
C LYS A 428 -5.90 -5.92 -7.43
N GLN A 429 -4.75 -6.60 -7.39
CA GLN A 429 -4.26 -7.41 -8.53
C GLN A 429 -5.25 -8.48 -8.99
N LYS A 430 -6.05 -9.05 -8.10
CA LYS A 430 -7.08 -10.04 -8.46
C LYS A 430 -8.38 -9.42 -9.00
N THR A 431 -8.56 -8.10 -8.87
CA THR A 431 -9.67 -7.37 -9.53
C THR A 431 -9.34 -7.02 -10.98
N TYR A 432 -10.33 -6.56 -11.74
CA TYR A 432 -10.13 -6.08 -13.10
C TYR A 432 -9.30 -4.77 -13.11
N LEU A 433 -7.99 -4.90 -13.27
CA LEU A 433 -7.07 -3.81 -13.57
C LEU A 433 -7.04 -3.57 -15.10
N LYS A 434 -6.77 -2.34 -15.52
CA LYS A 434 -7.02 -1.86 -16.90
C LYS A 434 -5.93 -2.25 -17.90
N TYR A 435 -4.69 -2.33 -17.44
CA TYR A 435 -3.51 -2.39 -18.30
C TYR A 435 -2.69 -3.63 -17.98
N ASN A 436 -2.09 -4.24 -19.00
CA ASN A 436 -1.03 -5.24 -18.84
C ASN A 436 0.32 -4.59 -19.17
N ILE A 437 1.41 -5.19 -18.71
CA ILE A 437 2.79 -4.88 -19.13
C ILE A 437 3.48 -6.19 -19.48
N ASN A 438 4.45 -6.15 -20.41
CA ASN A 438 5.39 -7.24 -20.52
C ASN A 438 6.45 -7.12 -19.42
N ILE A 439 7.03 -8.26 -19.08
CA ILE A 439 8.19 -8.38 -18.20
C ILE A 439 9.20 -9.19 -19.00
N ASP A 440 10.47 -8.79 -18.99
CA ASP A 440 11.53 -9.59 -19.59
C ASP A 440 11.47 -11.03 -19.07
N LYS A 441 11.12 -11.97 -19.97
CA LYS A 441 10.96 -13.38 -19.66
C LYS A 441 12.30 -14.02 -19.28
N ASN A 442 13.39 -13.57 -19.89
CA ASN A 442 14.72 -14.14 -19.71
C ASN A 442 15.28 -13.72 -18.35
N LEU A 443 15.24 -12.42 -18.05
CA LEU A 443 15.66 -11.91 -16.73
C LEU A 443 14.75 -12.41 -15.60
N TYR A 444 13.43 -12.46 -15.80
CA TYR A 444 12.49 -13.07 -14.85
C TYR A 444 12.80 -14.55 -14.58
N ASN A 445 13.04 -15.35 -15.63
CA ASN A 445 13.39 -16.76 -15.48
C ASN A 445 14.77 -16.94 -14.83
N TYR A 446 15.76 -16.13 -15.18
CA TYR A 446 17.10 -16.14 -14.56
C TYR A 446 17.03 -15.85 -13.05
N ILE A 447 16.26 -14.81 -12.66
CA ILE A 447 16.07 -14.51 -11.24
C ILE A 447 15.33 -15.66 -10.55
N ILE A 448 14.20 -16.16 -11.07
CA ILE A 448 13.52 -17.30 -10.41
C ILE A 448 14.43 -18.53 -10.32
N ASN A 449 15.22 -18.83 -11.35
CA ASN A 449 16.11 -19.98 -11.35
C ASN A 449 17.26 -19.85 -10.33
N SER A 450 17.82 -18.65 -10.11
CA SER A 450 18.80 -18.44 -9.03
C SER A 450 18.22 -18.57 -7.61
N TYR A 451 16.89 -18.50 -7.46
CA TYR A 451 16.18 -18.74 -6.20
C TYR A 451 15.40 -20.08 -6.18
N ASN A 452 15.53 -20.97 -7.17
CA ASN A 452 14.94 -22.33 -7.14
C ASN A 452 15.53 -23.18 -5.99
N ASN A 453 16.74 -22.86 -5.53
CA ASN A 453 17.39 -23.51 -4.39
C ASN A 453 17.09 -22.83 -3.03
N VAL A 454 16.10 -21.92 -2.95
CA VAL A 454 15.54 -21.52 -1.64
C VAL A 454 14.90 -22.75 -1.00
N PRO A 455 15.39 -23.22 0.16
CA PRO A 455 15.02 -24.54 0.69
C PRO A 455 13.52 -24.65 0.99
N ASN A 456 12.98 -25.86 0.76
CA ASN A 456 11.57 -26.18 1.02
C ASN A 456 11.18 -26.15 2.51
N CYS A 457 12.11 -25.86 3.44
CA CYS A 457 11.86 -25.76 4.88
C CYS A 457 10.83 -24.68 5.26
N ILE A 458 10.58 -23.69 4.39
CA ILE A 458 9.60 -22.62 4.62
C ILE A 458 8.17 -23.10 4.25
N HIS A 459 7.76 -24.27 4.75
CA HIS A 459 6.47 -24.92 4.49
C HIS A 459 5.78 -25.49 5.74
N THR A 460 6.06 -24.92 6.91
CA THR A 460 5.09 -24.94 8.01
C THR A 460 3.82 -24.22 7.55
N ASN A 461 2.78 -24.99 7.23
CA ASN A 461 1.43 -24.43 7.16
C ASN A 461 0.99 -24.10 8.60
N PRO A 462 0.30 -22.98 8.84
CA PRO A 462 -0.35 -22.73 10.13
C PRO A 462 -1.27 -23.90 10.50
N THR A 463 -1.17 -24.37 11.74
CA THR A 463 -1.89 -25.55 12.24
C THR A 463 -3.41 -25.38 12.25
N GLU A 464 -3.90 -24.16 12.47
CA GLU A 464 -5.33 -23.82 12.35
C GLU A 464 -5.58 -22.70 11.32
N VAL A 465 -6.39 -23.02 10.30
CA VAL A 465 -6.85 -22.07 9.28
C VAL A 465 -8.37 -22.00 9.19
N VAL A 466 -8.87 -20.78 9.02
CA VAL A 466 -10.26 -20.50 8.63
C VAL A 466 -10.29 -20.25 7.13
N TYR A 467 -11.10 -21.02 6.40
CA TYR A 467 -11.24 -20.85 4.95
C TYR A 467 -12.28 -19.74 4.67
N ILE A 468 -11.82 -18.57 4.22
CA ILE A 468 -12.67 -17.36 4.17
C ILE A 468 -13.75 -17.41 3.07
N TYR A 469 -13.59 -18.24 2.04
CA TYR A 469 -14.64 -18.48 1.04
C TYR A 469 -15.01 -19.96 0.98
N ASP A 470 -16.20 -20.30 1.49
CA ASP A 470 -16.76 -21.67 1.53
C ASP A 470 -17.12 -22.17 0.12
N ILE A 471 -16.09 -22.46 -0.68
CA ILE A 471 -16.20 -23.20 -1.94
C ILE A 471 -16.55 -24.67 -1.64
N SER A 472 -16.22 -25.18 -0.45
CA SER A 472 -16.55 -26.52 0.04
C SER A 472 -18.04 -26.86 -0.12
N LYS A 473 -18.97 -25.96 0.24
CA LYS A 473 -20.42 -26.16 0.03
C LYS A 473 -20.86 -26.26 -1.45
N LYS A 474 -20.05 -25.78 -2.40
CA LYS A 474 -20.26 -26.01 -3.84
C LYS A 474 -19.46 -27.22 -4.36
N ALA A 475 -18.29 -27.51 -3.80
CA ALA A 475 -17.47 -28.65 -4.19
C ALA A 475 -18.12 -29.99 -3.81
N LEU A 476 -18.60 -30.10 -2.56
CA LEU A 476 -19.27 -31.32 -2.04
C LEU A 476 -20.62 -31.60 -2.72
N LYS A 477 -21.27 -30.60 -3.33
CA LYS A 477 -22.45 -30.83 -4.19
C LYS A 477 -22.10 -31.33 -5.59
N ASN A 478 -20.85 -31.18 -6.04
CA ASN A 478 -20.44 -31.45 -7.42
C ASN A 478 -19.53 -32.70 -7.57
N SER A 479 -19.08 -33.32 -6.47
CA SER A 479 -18.46 -34.66 -6.49
C SER A 479 -19.42 -35.74 -7.01
N HIS A 480 -20.74 -35.55 -6.86
CA HIS A 480 -21.75 -36.43 -7.43
C HIS A 480 -22.02 -36.20 -8.94
N LEU A 481 -21.38 -35.20 -9.57
CA LEU A 481 -21.50 -34.95 -11.01
C LEU A 481 -20.40 -35.62 -11.84
N SER A 482 -19.17 -35.80 -11.31
CA SER A 482 -18.07 -36.41 -12.06
C SER A 482 -18.40 -37.82 -12.55
N ASN A 483 -19.11 -38.60 -11.75
CA ASN A 483 -19.50 -39.97 -12.08
C ASN A 483 -20.67 -40.07 -13.06
N LYS A 484 -21.18 -38.94 -13.59
CA LYS A 484 -22.23 -38.88 -14.63
C LYS A 484 -21.76 -38.35 -15.99
N VAL A 485 -20.52 -37.87 -16.11
CA VAL A 485 -20.02 -37.25 -17.37
C VAL A 485 -19.53 -38.30 -18.38
N ASN A 486 -18.97 -39.44 -17.94
CA ASN A 486 -18.39 -40.44 -18.84
C ASN A 486 -19.40 -41.22 -19.71
N ASN A 487 -20.71 -41.09 -19.49
CA ASN A 487 -21.75 -41.96 -20.06
C ASN A 487 -22.83 -41.23 -20.90
N ASN A 488 -22.58 -40.04 -21.43
CA ASN A 488 -23.57 -39.35 -22.31
C ASN A 488 -22.93 -38.54 -23.44
N ASN A 489 -23.05 -39.03 -24.67
CA ASN A 489 -22.65 -38.33 -25.90
C ASN A 489 -23.63 -37.18 -26.21
N ASN A 490 -23.35 -35.98 -25.69
CA ASN A 490 -24.12 -34.76 -26.00
C ASN A 490 -23.20 -33.53 -26.05
N ASN A 491 -22.73 -33.19 -27.26
CA ASN A 491 -21.62 -32.25 -27.48
C ASN A 491 -21.81 -30.86 -26.86
N ASN A 492 -23.04 -30.35 -26.76
CA ASN A 492 -23.32 -29.04 -26.17
C ASN A 492 -22.98 -28.95 -24.66
N ASN A 493 -22.96 -30.06 -23.93
CA ASN A 493 -22.49 -30.07 -22.53
C ASN A 493 -20.96 -30.11 -22.42
N ASN A 494 -20.26 -30.70 -23.40
CA ASN A 494 -18.79 -30.83 -23.38
C ASN A 494 -18.12 -29.45 -23.42
N ASN A 495 -18.58 -28.52 -24.26
CA ASN A 495 -18.04 -27.16 -24.30
C ASN A 495 -18.17 -26.43 -22.95
N ARG A 496 -19.25 -26.67 -22.19
CA ARG A 496 -19.42 -26.10 -20.84
C ARG A 496 -18.49 -26.75 -19.82
N ALA A 497 -18.31 -28.07 -19.88
CA ALA A 497 -17.37 -28.80 -19.03
C ALA A 497 -15.90 -28.41 -19.31
N ILE A 498 -15.52 -28.27 -20.59
CA ILE A 498 -14.20 -27.79 -21.03
C ILE A 498 -13.96 -26.35 -20.59
N THR A 499 -14.98 -25.48 -20.65
CA THR A 499 -14.91 -24.10 -20.13
C THR A 499 -14.70 -24.08 -18.62
N GLU A 500 -15.44 -24.92 -17.86
CA GLU A 500 -15.22 -25.06 -16.43
C GLU A 500 -13.83 -25.63 -16.10
N TYR A 501 -13.37 -26.65 -16.80
CA TYR A 501 -12.03 -27.22 -16.62
C TYR A 501 -10.93 -26.18 -16.90
N THR A 502 -11.05 -25.44 -18.00
CA THR A 502 -10.14 -24.35 -18.36
C THR A 502 -10.13 -23.26 -17.29
N ASN A 503 -11.28 -22.92 -16.71
CA ASN A 503 -11.38 -21.96 -15.60
C ASN A 503 -10.80 -22.52 -14.29
N ARG A 504 -10.96 -23.83 -13.99
CA ARG A 504 -10.31 -24.50 -12.86
C ARG A 504 -8.78 -24.49 -13.03
N VAL A 505 -8.26 -24.77 -14.23
CA VAL A 505 -6.81 -24.71 -14.56
C VAL A 505 -6.28 -23.28 -14.50
N LYS A 506 -7.02 -22.26 -14.98
CA LYS A 506 -6.66 -20.84 -14.78
C LYS A 506 -6.60 -20.48 -13.30
N ASN A 507 -7.59 -20.88 -12.50
CA ASN A 507 -7.60 -20.66 -11.06
C ASN A 507 -6.43 -21.38 -10.32
N LEU A 508 -6.03 -22.56 -10.77
CA LEU A 508 -4.85 -23.27 -10.25
C LEU A 508 -3.54 -22.57 -10.62
N LYS A 509 -3.37 -22.11 -11.87
CA LYS A 509 -2.20 -21.32 -12.30
C LYS A 509 -2.09 -20.02 -11.51
N ASN A 510 -3.22 -19.34 -11.25
CA ASN A 510 -3.25 -18.11 -10.45
C ASN A 510 -2.75 -18.34 -9.01
N LYS A 511 -2.97 -19.51 -8.39
CA LYS A 511 -2.46 -19.78 -7.03
C LYS A 511 -0.94 -19.67 -6.90
N LYS A 512 -0.16 -19.89 -7.97
CA LYS A 512 1.32 -19.82 -7.89
C LYS A 512 1.82 -18.42 -7.55
N TYR A 513 1.26 -17.37 -8.16
CA TYR A 513 1.74 -15.98 -7.98
C TYR A 513 1.40 -15.35 -6.62
N TYR A 514 0.52 -15.98 -5.85
CA TYR A 514 0.08 -15.51 -4.54
C TYR A 514 0.66 -16.37 -3.40
N LYS A 515 1.48 -17.39 -3.69
CA LYS A 515 2.09 -18.31 -2.70
C LYS A 515 2.77 -17.56 -1.57
N ASP A 516 3.66 -16.63 -1.90
CA ASP A 516 4.50 -15.93 -0.93
C ASP A 516 3.75 -14.87 -0.12
N ILE A 517 2.74 -14.19 -0.69
CA ILE A 517 1.90 -13.26 0.10
C ILE A 517 0.98 -14.01 1.06
N ILE A 518 0.41 -15.15 0.64
CA ILE A 518 -0.40 -16.02 1.51
C ILE A 518 0.48 -16.53 2.68
N TYR A 519 1.73 -16.90 2.41
CA TYR A 519 2.68 -17.28 3.46
C TYR A 519 2.98 -16.13 4.44
N ILE A 520 3.31 -14.92 3.94
CA ILE A 520 3.61 -13.75 4.78
C ILE A 520 2.40 -13.38 5.66
N ILE A 521 1.19 -13.44 5.11
CA ILE A 521 -0.05 -13.21 5.86
C ILE A 521 -0.17 -14.24 6.99
N ASN A 522 -0.10 -15.53 6.67
CA ASN A 522 -0.42 -16.59 7.62
C ASN A 522 0.63 -16.84 8.71
N ASN A 523 1.91 -16.53 8.43
CA ASN A 523 3.00 -16.85 9.35
C ASN A 523 3.70 -15.63 9.95
N TYR A 524 3.68 -14.45 9.30
CA TYR A 524 4.42 -13.27 9.78
C TYR A 524 3.53 -12.13 10.29
N CYS A 525 2.32 -11.94 9.74
CA CYS A 525 1.51 -10.77 10.13
C CYS A 525 1.07 -10.77 11.60
N ILE A 526 0.95 -11.95 12.23
CA ILE A 526 0.58 -12.07 13.65
C ILE A 526 1.55 -11.31 14.58
N TYR A 527 2.85 -11.23 14.25
CA TYR A 527 3.87 -10.60 15.09
C TYR A 527 3.82 -9.07 15.12
N PHE A 528 3.15 -8.43 14.15
CA PHE A 528 3.06 -6.97 14.06
C PHE A 528 1.65 -6.42 13.82
N ILE A 529 0.62 -7.25 13.66
CA ILE A 529 -0.78 -6.79 13.45
C ILE A 529 -1.26 -5.88 14.61
N LYS A 530 -0.87 -6.16 15.86
CA LYS A 530 -1.18 -5.31 17.03
C LYS A 530 -0.46 -3.95 17.03
N LYS A 531 0.52 -3.73 16.13
CA LYS A 531 1.20 -2.44 15.89
C LYS A 531 0.70 -1.72 14.63
N VAL A 532 -0.12 -2.37 13.78
CA VAL A 532 -0.71 -1.76 12.58
C VAL A 532 -1.65 -0.64 13.01
N HIS A 533 -1.47 0.52 12.38
CA HIS A 533 -2.33 1.67 12.58
C HIS A 533 -3.81 1.32 12.30
N TYR A 534 -4.73 1.72 13.18
CA TYR A 534 -6.13 1.27 13.18
C TYR A 534 -6.84 1.41 11.82
N ASN A 535 -6.48 2.45 11.06
CA ASN A 535 -7.03 2.78 9.75
C ASN A 535 -6.57 1.82 8.63
N ASP A 536 -5.50 1.07 8.84
CA ASP A 536 -4.86 0.19 7.85
C ASP A 536 -5.27 -1.28 8.00
N ILE A 537 -5.98 -1.64 9.08
CA ILE A 537 -6.60 -2.97 9.23
C ILE A 537 -7.61 -3.23 8.08
N LYS A 538 -8.33 -2.21 7.60
CA LYS A 538 -9.20 -2.32 6.42
C LYS A 538 -8.45 -2.74 5.15
N ASN A 539 -7.18 -2.34 5.03
CA ASN A 539 -6.32 -2.66 3.88
C ASN A 539 -5.89 -4.14 3.93
N VAL A 540 -5.60 -4.65 5.14
CA VAL A 540 -5.38 -6.09 5.41
C VAL A 540 -6.64 -6.90 5.08
N LEU A 541 -7.80 -6.51 5.61
CA LEU A 541 -9.09 -7.16 5.34
C LEU A 541 -9.43 -7.20 3.84
N TYR A 542 -9.27 -6.08 3.13
CA TYR A 542 -9.55 -6.00 1.70
C TYR A 542 -8.62 -6.91 0.87
N GLY A 543 -7.33 -6.97 1.20
CA GLY A 543 -6.41 -7.88 0.53
C GLY A 543 -6.74 -9.34 0.80
N ILE A 544 -6.92 -9.71 2.07
CA ILE A 544 -7.31 -11.06 2.50
C ILE A 544 -8.59 -11.55 1.81
N THR A 545 -9.65 -10.73 1.82
CA THR A 545 -10.91 -11.05 1.15
C THR A 545 -10.71 -11.21 -0.35
N LYS A 546 -10.10 -10.24 -1.03
CA LYS A 546 -9.94 -10.32 -2.49
C LYS A 546 -9.03 -11.45 -2.94
N ILE A 547 -8.00 -11.84 -2.21
CA ILE A 547 -7.15 -12.98 -2.58
C ILE A 547 -7.93 -14.32 -2.45
N GLU A 548 -8.95 -14.39 -1.60
CA GLU A 548 -9.77 -15.58 -1.30
C GLU A 548 -8.94 -16.75 -0.72
N MET A 549 -8.07 -16.46 0.24
CA MET A 549 -7.19 -17.44 0.88
C MET A 549 -7.77 -18.05 2.17
N PRO A 550 -7.31 -19.25 2.59
CA PRO A 550 -7.38 -19.64 4.00
C PRO A 550 -6.46 -18.75 4.85
N VAL A 551 -6.94 -18.32 6.01
CA VAL A 551 -6.20 -17.45 6.94
C VAL A 551 -6.00 -18.13 8.29
N ASN A 552 -4.82 -17.97 8.88
CA ASN A 552 -4.52 -18.35 10.26
C ASN A 552 -5.62 -17.85 11.22
N LYS A 553 -6.24 -18.77 11.95
CA LYS A 553 -7.39 -18.49 12.83
C LYS A 553 -7.08 -17.43 13.88
N GLN A 554 -5.93 -17.56 14.55
CA GLN A 554 -5.47 -16.62 15.58
C GLN A 554 -5.31 -15.20 15.02
N LEU A 555 -4.77 -15.06 13.81
CA LEU A 555 -4.67 -13.76 13.13
C LEU A 555 -6.05 -13.18 12.81
N TYR A 556 -6.99 -14.00 12.35
CA TYR A 556 -8.35 -13.58 12.01
C TYR A 556 -9.14 -13.09 13.24
N ASP A 557 -9.14 -13.86 14.34
CA ASP A 557 -9.76 -13.43 15.60
C ASP A 557 -9.04 -12.20 16.20
N THR A 558 -7.70 -12.11 16.12
CA THR A 558 -6.95 -10.91 16.55
C THR A 558 -7.36 -9.66 15.77
N ILE A 559 -7.61 -9.77 14.46
CA ILE A 559 -8.09 -8.64 13.65
C ILE A 559 -9.46 -8.15 14.13
N PHE A 560 -10.37 -9.05 14.50
CA PHE A 560 -11.68 -8.71 15.05
C PHE A 560 -11.63 -8.14 16.48
N GLU A 561 -10.71 -8.64 17.33
CA GLU A 561 -10.39 -8.08 18.66
C GLU A 561 -9.95 -6.61 18.54
N LEU A 562 -9.00 -6.34 17.63
CA LEU A 562 -8.47 -5.00 17.38
C LEU A 562 -9.54 -4.05 16.83
N ILE A 563 -10.37 -4.51 15.89
CA ILE A 563 -11.48 -3.71 15.34
C ILE A 563 -12.45 -3.29 16.45
N THR A 564 -12.90 -4.23 17.27
CA THR A 564 -13.79 -3.94 18.41
C THR A 564 -13.14 -2.96 19.37
N THR A 565 -11.86 -3.16 19.69
CA THR A 565 -11.09 -2.26 20.57
C THR A 565 -10.97 -0.84 20.01
N TYR A 566 -10.74 -0.67 18.71
CA TYR A 566 -10.53 0.63 18.08
C TYR A 566 -11.85 1.37 17.77
N VAL A 567 -12.93 0.64 17.51
CA VAL A 567 -14.30 1.17 17.40
C VAL A 567 -14.76 1.68 18.77
N ASN A 568 -14.65 0.87 19.82
CA ASN A 568 -15.08 1.26 21.17
C ASN A 568 -14.24 2.40 21.77
N LYS A 569 -13.03 2.65 21.24
CA LYS A 569 -12.17 3.81 21.57
C LYS A 569 -12.40 5.03 20.66
N ASN A 570 -13.42 5.01 19.79
CA ASN A 570 -13.78 6.08 18.84
C ASN A 570 -12.60 6.60 17.98
N LEU A 571 -11.64 5.74 17.62
CA LEU A 571 -10.41 6.15 16.91
C LEU A 571 -10.63 6.45 15.42
N TYR A 572 -11.68 5.87 14.81
CA TYR A 572 -11.96 6.02 13.39
C TYR A 572 -12.64 7.34 13.06
N LYS A 573 -12.20 8.03 12.01
CA LYS A 573 -12.98 9.14 11.41
C LYS A 573 -14.15 8.58 10.57
N ASN A 574 -15.16 9.42 10.31
CA ASN A 574 -16.35 9.07 9.51
C ASN A 574 -16.04 8.33 8.19
N TYR A 575 -15.09 8.81 7.36
CA TYR A 575 -14.72 8.12 6.12
C TYR A 575 -13.90 6.83 6.35
N GLU A 576 -13.31 6.65 7.53
CA GLU A 576 -12.44 5.52 7.87
C GLU A 576 -13.27 4.32 8.31
N ILE A 577 -14.25 4.54 9.19
CA ILE A 577 -15.23 3.53 9.61
C ILE A 577 -16.07 3.02 8.43
N ILE A 578 -16.41 3.89 7.45
CA ILE A 578 -17.10 3.47 6.20
C ILE A 578 -16.20 2.62 5.28
N ASN A 579 -14.90 2.91 5.20
CA ASN A 579 -13.98 2.05 4.45
C ASN A 579 -13.68 0.73 5.19
N LEU A 580 -13.83 0.70 6.52
CA LEU A 580 -13.79 -0.52 7.33
C LEU A 580 -15.04 -1.38 7.09
N THR A 581 -16.26 -0.83 7.17
CA THR A 581 -17.51 -1.58 6.88
C THR A 581 -17.52 -2.14 5.47
N ARG A 582 -17.07 -1.36 4.47
CA ARG A 582 -16.85 -1.84 3.09
C ARG A 582 -15.92 -3.05 2.99
N SER A 583 -14.93 -3.14 3.87
CA SER A 583 -13.94 -4.24 3.87
C SER A 583 -14.46 -5.46 4.64
N LEU A 584 -15.23 -5.24 5.71
CA LEU A 584 -15.95 -6.28 6.45
C LEU A 584 -17.09 -6.90 5.63
N SER A 585 -17.82 -6.11 4.83
CA SER A 585 -18.92 -6.62 3.99
C SER A 585 -18.45 -7.45 2.78
N LEU A 586 -17.15 -7.71 2.66
CA LEU A 586 -16.59 -8.67 1.70
C LEU A 586 -16.33 -10.05 2.33
N LEU A 587 -16.31 -10.15 3.66
CA LEU A 587 -16.19 -11.40 4.40
C LEU A 587 -17.58 -12.05 4.57
N PRO A 588 -17.77 -13.33 4.24
CA PRO A 588 -18.88 -14.09 4.82
C PRO A 588 -18.63 -14.30 6.32
N ASN A 589 -19.71 -14.31 7.11
CA ASN A 589 -19.72 -14.71 8.53
C ASN A 589 -18.89 -13.81 9.48
N VAL A 590 -18.94 -12.48 9.30
CA VAL A 590 -18.53 -11.53 10.37
C VAL A 590 -19.52 -11.64 11.54
N LYS A 591 -19.01 -11.71 12.78
CA LYS A 591 -19.84 -11.83 14.01
C LYS A 591 -20.76 -10.60 14.17
N ASN A 592 -22.03 -10.81 14.54
CA ASN A 592 -23.04 -9.74 14.64
C ASN A 592 -22.60 -8.61 15.58
N ASP A 593 -21.95 -8.94 16.69
CA ASP A 593 -21.49 -7.97 17.71
C ASP A 593 -20.53 -6.92 17.13
N ILE A 594 -19.69 -7.32 16.17
CA ILE A 594 -18.75 -6.42 15.47
C ILE A 594 -19.53 -5.40 14.63
N TRP A 595 -20.58 -5.85 13.93
CA TRP A 595 -21.46 -4.96 13.18
C TRP A 595 -22.24 -4.03 14.11
N LEU A 596 -22.79 -4.53 15.21
CA LEU A 596 -23.53 -3.72 16.19
C LEU A 596 -22.66 -2.63 16.81
N ASN A 597 -21.43 -2.96 17.23
CA ASN A 597 -20.47 -1.97 17.73
C ASN A 597 -20.15 -0.88 16.70
N ILE A 598 -19.97 -1.25 15.42
CA ILE A 598 -19.71 -0.29 14.34
C ILE A 598 -20.93 0.57 14.01
N ILE A 599 -22.14 -0.02 14.01
CA ILE A 599 -23.41 0.69 13.77
C ILE A 599 -23.66 1.72 14.87
N ASN A 600 -23.51 1.33 16.14
CA ASN A 600 -23.66 2.24 17.28
C ASN A 600 -22.61 3.36 17.22
N CYS A 601 -21.33 3.02 17.06
CA CYS A 601 -20.26 4.01 16.88
C CYS A 601 -20.54 5.01 15.73
N TYR A 602 -21.15 4.58 14.62
CA TYR A 602 -21.53 5.49 13.54
C TYR A 602 -22.77 6.32 13.85
N LYS A 603 -23.80 5.72 14.45
CA LYS A 603 -25.02 6.39 14.90
C LYS A 603 -24.69 7.51 15.87
N ASP A 604 -23.86 7.23 16.87
CA ASP A 604 -23.67 8.12 18.01
C ASP A 604 -22.64 9.24 17.71
N ASN A 605 -21.61 8.95 16.90
CA ASN A 605 -20.56 9.94 16.58
C ASN A 605 -20.73 10.65 15.22
N PHE A 606 -21.41 10.05 14.22
CA PHE A 606 -21.19 10.42 12.81
C PHE A 606 -22.42 10.66 11.94
N ILE A 607 -23.56 10.01 12.19
CA ILE A 607 -24.72 10.01 11.26
C ILE A 607 -25.28 11.41 10.94
N THR A 608 -25.24 12.31 11.93
CA THR A 608 -25.72 13.70 11.88
C THR A 608 -24.80 14.58 11.01
N MET A 609 -23.49 14.48 11.23
CA MET A 609 -22.46 15.31 10.59
C MET A 609 -22.07 14.78 9.20
N ALA A 610 -22.33 13.50 8.90
CA ALA A 610 -22.00 12.85 7.65
C ALA A 610 -22.51 13.58 6.40
N SER A 611 -21.78 13.42 5.28
CA SER A 611 -22.27 13.77 3.95
C SER A 611 -23.34 12.76 3.48
N VAL A 612 -24.18 13.19 2.54
CA VAL A 612 -25.17 12.32 1.89
C VAL A 612 -24.51 11.06 1.33
N LYS A 613 -23.47 11.23 0.51
CA LYS A 613 -22.64 10.14 -0.03
C LYS A 613 -22.19 9.11 1.00
N ASN A 614 -21.81 9.55 2.19
CA ASN A 614 -21.35 8.66 3.25
C ASN A 614 -22.52 7.86 3.87
N ASN A 615 -23.65 8.51 4.15
CA ASN A 615 -24.85 7.82 4.64
C ASN A 615 -25.46 6.89 3.58
N SER A 616 -25.58 7.33 2.32
CA SER A 616 -26.10 6.52 1.20
C SER A 616 -25.22 5.30 0.92
N TYR A 617 -23.90 5.43 1.02
CA TYR A 617 -23.00 4.29 0.84
C TYR A 617 -23.03 3.33 2.04
N LEU A 618 -23.16 3.83 3.27
CA LEU A 618 -23.34 2.98 4.45
C LEU A 618 -24.68 2.25 4.44
N PHE A 619 -25.76 2.91 3.99
CA PHE A 619 -27.08 2.30 3.76
C PHE A 619 -27.01 1.14 2.77
N TYR A 620 -26.29 1.31 1.65
CA TYR A 620 -26.02 0.22 0.71
C TYR A 620 -25.24 -0.93 1.34
N ILE A 621 -24.22 -0.66 2.17
CA ILE A 621 -23.48 -1.72 2.88
C ILE A 621 -24.38 -2.45 3.90
N PHE A 622 -25.15 -1.70 4.69
CA PHE A 622 -26.07 -2.23 5.70
C PHE A 622 -27.18 -3.11 5.09
N SER A 623 -27.60 -2.84 3.85
CA SER A 623 -28.60 -3.64 3.14
C SER A 623 -28.26 -5.13 2.98
N PHE A 624 -26.97 -5.48 2.96
CA PHE A 624 -26.52 -6.88 2.92
C PHE A 624 -26.47 -7.53 4.31
N VAL A 625 -26.50 -6.73 5.37
CA VAL A 625 -26.18 -7.15 6.75
C VAL A 625 -27.44 -7.18 7.62
N LYS A 626 -28.42 -6.28 7.44
CA LYS A 626 -29.64 -6.17 8.27
C LYS A 626 -30.29 -7.53 8.54
N ASN A 627 -30.50 -8.34 7.49
CA ASN A 627 -31.14 -9.65 7.58
C ASN A 627 -30.35 -10.69 8.41
N THR A 628 -29.04 -10.50 8.61
CA THR A 628 -28.19 -11.39 9.42
C THR A 628 -28.12 -11.00 10.89
N LEU A 629 -28.43 -9.75 11.23
CA LEU A 629 -28.25 -9.22 12.60
C LEU A 629 -29.24 -9.78 13.62
N LYS A 630 -30.38 -10.33 13.18
CA LYS A 630 -31.51 -10.84 13.99
C LYS A 630 -32.20 -9.83 14.92
N ILE A 631 -31.60 -8.67 15.17
CA ILE A 631 -32.18 -7.56 15.93
C ILE A 631 -32.85 -6.59 14.95
N ASN A 632 -34.11 -6.24 15.18
CA ASN A 632 -34.76 -5.17 14.42
C ASN A 632 -34.12 -3.83 14.81
N THR A 633 -33.25 -3.32 13.96
CA THR A 633 -32.54 -2.05 14.14
C THR A 633 -33.03 -1.06 13.09
N ASP A 634 -33.63 0.04 13.54
CA ASP A 634 -34.15 1.13 12.68
C ASP A 634 -33.03 2.00 12.07
N PHE A 635 -31.83 1.44 11.90
CA PHE A 635 -30.64 2.16 11.46
C PHE A 635 -30.73 2.57 9.98
N ASP A 636 -31.41 1.78 9.15
CA ASP A 636 -31.80 2.16 7.80
C ASP A 636 -32.77 3.35 7.79
N LEU A 637 -33.78 3.37 8.67
CA LEU A 637 -34.71 4.50 8.79
C LEU A 637 -33.99 5.78 9.26
N LEU A 638 -33.06 5.68 10.23
CA LEU A 638 -32.21 6.79 10.67
C LEU A 638 -31.30 7.31 9.54
N LEU A 639 -30.70 6.41 8.75
CA LEU A 639 -29.89 6.79 7.59
C LEU A 639 -30.73 7.53 6.53
N ILE A 640 -31.93 7.01 6.21
CA ILE A 640 -32.88 7.66 5.28
C ILE A 640 -33.25 9.06 5.78
N GLN A 641 -33.62 9.21 7.06
CA GLN A 641 -33.97 10.50 7.66
C GLN A 641 -32.83 11.52 7.53
N HIS A 642 -31.58 11.10 7.76
CA HIS A 642 -30.41 11.96 7.62
C HIS A 642 -29.97 12.24 6.18
N ILE A 643 -30.42 11.43 5.21
CA ILE A 643 -30.24 11.68 3.78
C ILE A 643 -31.28 12.69 3.28
N ASN A 644 -32.56 12.52 3.61
CA ASN A 644 -33.62 13.46 3.23
C ASN A 644 -33.38 14.87 3.80
N LYS A 645 -32.92 14.99 5.06
CA LYS A 645 -32.46 16.25 5.68
C LYS A 645 -31.36 17.00 4.90
N LYS A 646 -30.71 16.36 3.92
CA LYS A 646 -29.63 16.93 3.09
C LYS A 646 -29.87 16.66 1.59
N VAL A 647 -31.11 16.46 1.16
CA VAL A 647 -31.51 16.05 -0.20
C VAL A 647 -30.89 16.89 -1.33
N SER A 648 -30.71 18.19 -1.12
CA SER A 648 -30.08 19.13 -2.06
C SER A 648 -28.62 18.81 -2.41
N HIS A 649 -27.95 17.94 -1.64
CA HIS A 649 -26.57 17.50 -1.85
C HIS A 649 -26.45 16.08 -2.43
N ILE A 650 -27.56 15.43 -2.82
CA ILE A 650 -27.54 14.13 -3.52
C ILE A 650 -26.82 14.27 -4.87
N VAL A 651 -25.91 13.34 -5.15
CA VAL A 651 -25.33 13.15 -6.49
C VAL A 651 -25.68 11.78 -7.09
N LYS A 652 -25.47 11.63 -8.39
CA LYS A 652 -25.74 10.40 -9.17
C LYS A 652 -25.26 9.10 -8.49
N ASP A 653 -24.04 9.07 -7.95
CA ASP A 653 -23.51 7.89 -7.25
C ASP A 653 -24.41 7.48 -6.06
N ASP A 654 -24.91 8.47 -5.32
CA ASP A 654 -25.67 8.29 -4.10
C ASP A 654 -27.05 7.69 -4.41
N ILE A 655 -27.70 8.14 -5.50
CA ILE A 655 -28.92 7.52 -6.04
C ILE A 655 -28.72 6.03 -6.31
N ILE A 656 -27.58 5.66 -6.90
CA ILE A 656 -27.30 4.27 -7.26
C ILE A 656 -26.97 3.41 -6.04
N TYR A 657 -26.38 3.97 -4.97
CA TYR A 657 -26.26 3.27 -3.69
C TYR A 657 -27.61 3.12 -2.98
N LEU A 658 -28.43 4.17 -2.94
CA LEU A 658 -29.77 4.16 -2.36
C LEU A 658 -30.68 3.13 -3.04
N ILE A 659 -30.80 3.17 -4.37
CA ILE A 659 -31.62 2.23 -5.15
C ILE A 659 -31.19 0.78 -4.94
N LYS A 660 -29.87 0.51 -4.89
CA LYS A 660 -29.38 -0.85 -4.60
C LYS A 660 -29.69 -1.26 -3.15
N GLY A 661 -29.57 -0.36 -2.18
CA GLY A 661 -29.92 -0.65 -0.79
C GLY A 661 -31.42 -0.92 -0.59
N LEU A 662 -32.29 -0.10 -1.20
CA LEU A 662 -33.75 -0.26 -1.18
C LEU A 662 -34.17 -1.57 -1.88
N THR A 663 -33.55 -1.89 -3.02
CA THR A 663 -33.76 -3.17 -3.72
C THR A 663 -33.34 -4.38 -2.87
N ASN A 664 -32.19 -4.31 -2.21
CA ASN A 664 -31.68 -5.40 -1.37
C ASN A 664 -32.51 -5.63 -0.11
N LEU A 665 -33.05 -4.57 0.50
CA LEU A 665 -33.92 -4.63 1.68
C LEU A 665 -35.39 -4.93 1.33
N ASN A 666 -35.77 -4.89 0.05
CA ASN A 666 -37.16 -4.83 -0.40
C ASN A 666 -37.96 -3.73 0.33
N LEU A 667 -37.35 -2.55 0.46
CA LEU A 667 -37.86 -1.42 1.24
C LEU A 667 -38.40 -0.31 0.34
N TYR A 668 -39.61 0.17 0.64
CA TYR A 668 -40.18 1.39 0.09
C TYR A 668 -40.22 2.49 1.17
N ASN A 669 -39.86 3.73 0.80
CA ASN A 669 -39.99 4.91 1.66
C ASN A 669 -40.46 6.09 0.80
N ASN A 670 -41.66 6.61 1.06
CA ASN A 670 -42.33 7.57 0.19
C ASN A 670 -41.48 8.84 -0.08
N GLU A 671 -41.03 9.52 0.99
CA GLU A 671 -40.25 10.76 0.89
C GLU A 671 -38.94 10.54 0.10
N LEU A 672 -38.19 9.50 0.43
CA LEU A 672 -36.94 9.18 -0.27
C LEU A 672 -37.17 8.78 -1.73
N VAL A 673 -38.21 8.01 -2.02
CA VAL A 673 -38.55 7.60 -3.40
C VAL A 673 -39.00 8.80 -4.24
N ILE A 674 -39.75 9.75 -3.69
CA ILE A 674 -40.07 11.03 -4.35
C ILE A 674 -38.78 11.81 -4.64
N ASN A 675 -37.88 11.93 -3.65
CA ASN A 675 -36.59 12.63 -3.82
C ASN A 675 -35.71 11.98 -4.91
N ILE A 676 -35.64 10.65 -4.95
CA ILE A 676 -34.94 9.86 -5.98
C ILE A 676 -35.61 10.05 -7.36
N THR A 677 -36.94 9.98 -7.43
CA THR A 677 -37.75 10.19 -8.64
C THR A 677 -37.45 11.54 -9.28
N ASN A 678 -37.53 12.61 -8.47
CA ASN A 678 -37.27 13.98 -8.91
C ASN A 678 -35.83 14.17 -9.40
N TYR A 679 -34.84 13.57 -8.73
CA TYR A 679 -33.46 13.61 -9.18
C TYR A 679 -33.27 12.89 -10.53
N ILE A 680 -33.84 11.69 -10.69
CA ILE A 680 -33.72 10.89 -11.91
C ILE A 680 -34.38 11.60 -13.09
N GLN A 681 -35.58 12.14 -12.91
CA GLN A 681 -36.29 12.87 -13.97
C GLN A 681 -35.51 14.10 -14.43
N LYS A 682 -34.88 14.85 -13.51
CA LYS A 682 -34.07 16.04 -13.83
C LYS A 682 -32.68 15.72 -14.40
N ASN A 683 -32.11 14.54 -14.12
CA ASN A 683 -30.71 14.19 -14.44
C ASN A 683 -30.58 12.89 -15.27
N ASN A 684 -31.62 12.48 -15.98
CA ASN A 684 -31.73 11.20 -16.71
C ASN A 684 -30.48 10.85 -17.56
N THR A 685 -29.95 11.80 -18.32
CA THR A 685 -28.77 11.62 -19.18
C THR A 685 -27.46 11.27 -18.46
N LEU A 686 -27.37 11.40 -17.12
CA LEU A 686 -26.16 11.06 -16.37
C LEU A 686 -25.99 9.53 -16.15
N PHE A 687 -27.04 8.74 -16.33
CA PHE A 687 -27.05 7.30 -16.00
C PHE A 687 -26.62 6.43 -17.20
N ASN A 688 -25.68 5.50 -16.97
CA ASN A 688 -25.27 4.52 -17.99
C ASN A 688 -26.25 3.33 -18.03
N LEU A 689 -26.14 2.45 -19.04
CA LEU A 689 -27.05 1.31 -19.22
C LEU A 689 -27.19 0.41 -17.96
N ILE A 690 -26.09 0.20 -17.23
CA ILE A 690 -26.09 -0.62 -16.00
C ILE A 690 -26.81 0.13 -14.88
N ASP A 691 -26.57 1.44 -14.72
CA ASP A 691 -27.27 2.28 -13.75
C ASP A 691 -28.79 2.27 -14.01
N VAL A 692 -29.19 2.41 -15.27
CA VAL A 692 -30.60 2.38 -15.70
C VAL A 692 -31.24 1.02 -15.41
N ALA A 693 -30.53 -0.09 -15.63
CA ALA A 693 -31.02 -1.43 -15.27
C ALA A 693 -31.26 -1.58 -13.75
N TYR A 694 -30.42 -0.98 -12.89
CA TYR A 694 -30.66 -0.96 -11.44
C TYR A 694 -31.88 -0.08 -11.06
N ILE A 695 -32.05 1.08 -11.71
CA ILE A 695 -33.21 1.96 -11.50
C ILE A 695 -34.50 1.22 -11.85
N LEU A 696 -34.61 0.73 -13.09
CA LEU A 696 -35.82 0.04 -13.58
C LEU A 696 -36.14 -1.20 -12.73
N LYS A 697 -35.12 -1.96 -12.32
CA LYS A 697 -35.31 -3.14 -11.45
C LYS A 697 -35.96 -2.78 -10.12
N TYR A 698 -35.55 -1.69 -9.48
CA TYR A 698 -36.17 -1.24 -8.23
C TYR A 698 -37.63 -0.83 -8.43
N TYR A 699 -37.91 -0.04 -9.47
CA TYR A 699 -39.27 0.40 -9.79
C TYR A 699 -40.18 -0.81 -10.12
N THR A 700 -39.65 -1.83 -10.78
CA THR A 700 -40.40 -3.07 -11.11
C THR A 700 -40.68 -3.93 -9.87
N ILE A 701 -39.74 -4.02 -8.92
CA ILE A 701 -39.95 -4.78 -7.67
C ILE A 701 -40.95 -4.08 -6.73
N MET A 702 -41.07 -2.76 -6.84
CA MET A 702 -41.96 -1.93 -6.00
C MET A 702 -43.27 -1.51 -6.71
N ASP A 703 -43.56 -2.07 -7.90
CA ASP A 703 -44.72 -1.73 -8.76
C ASP A 703 -44.90 -0.20 -9.02
N LEU A 704 -43.80 0.51 -9.19
CA LEU A 704 -43.78 1.96 -9.37
C LEU A 704 -43.92 2.33 -10.86
N ARG A 705 -45.16 2.25 -11.38
CA ARG A 705 -45.51 2.50 -12.80
C ARG A 705 -45.40 3.99 -13.23
N ASN A 706 -44.20 4.58 -13.09
CA ASN A 706 -43.92 5.96 -13.51
C ASN A 706 -43.53 6.03 -15.01
N VAL A 707 -44.55 6.17 -15.86
CA VAL A 707 -44.40 6.24 -17.34
C VAL A 707 -43.44 7.35 -17.80
N ASN A 708 -43.40 8.49 -17.11
CA ASN A 708 -42.50 9.61 -17.44
C ASN A 708 -41.02 9.26 -17.22
N ILE A 709 -40.70 8.56 -16.13
CA ILE A 709 -39.34 8.05 -15.88
C ILE A 709 -38.99 6.96 -16.87
N PHE A 710 -39.87 5.99 -17.10
CA PHE A 710 -39.60 4.89 -18.04
C PHE A 710 -39.36 5.42 -19.47
N SER A 711 -40.13 6.41 -19.93
CA SER A 711 -39.91 7.08 -21.22
C SER A 711 -38.60 7.88 -21.27
N SER A 712 -38.29 8.63 -20.20
CA SER A 712 -37.02 9.38 -20.08
C SER A 712 -35.78 8.47 -20.10
N LEU A 713 -35.88 7.32 -19.46
CA LEU A 713 -34.81 6.32 -19.42
C LEU A 713 -34.67 5.60 -20.77
N ALA A 714 -35.75 5.40 -21.52
CA ALA A 714 -35.68 4.81 -22.87
C ALA A 714 -34.87 5.69 -23.85
N LEU A 715 -35.07 7.01 -23.81
CA LEU A 715 -34.25 7.97 -24.58
C LEU A 715 -32.78 7.96 -24.13
N THR A 716 -32.54 7.79 -22.83
CA THR A 716 -31.17 7.66 -22.26
C THR A 716 -30.50 6.37 -22.73
N ILE A 717 -31.23 5.24 -22.78
CA ILE A 717 -30.76 3.96 -23.31
C ILE A 717 -30.39 4.11 -24.79
N LYS A 718 -31.25 4.74 -25.61
CA LYS A 718 -30.97 5.00 -27.04
C LYS A 718 -29.67 5.79 -27.24
N LYS A 719 -29.44 6.82 -26.42
CA LYS A 719 -28.22 7.64 -26.50
C LYS A 719 -26.95 6.90 -26.05
N ASN A 720 -27.07 6.04 -25.04
CA ASN A 720 -25.90 5.41 -24.40
C ASN A 720 -25.57 4.01 -24.94
N ASN A 721 -26.39 3.44 -25.84
CA ASN A 721 -26.12 2.16 -26.51
C ASN A 721 -25.23 2.34 -27.75
N THR A 722 -23.93 2.52 -27.53
CA THR A 722 -22.92 2.78 -28.59
C THR A 722 -22.11 1.55 -29.01
N LYS A 723 -22.49 0.36 -28.53
CA LYS A 723 -21.89 -0.96 -28.82
C LYS A 723 -22.98 -2.02 -28.73
N ASN A 724 -22.76 -3.19 -29.33
CA ASN A 724 -23.62 -4.36 -29.13
C ASN A 724 -23.60 -4.77 -27.64
N ASN A 725 -24.72 -4.55 -26.96
CA ASN A 725 -25.00 -4.82 -25.55
C ASN A 725 -26.25 -5.70 -25.40
N TYR A 726 -26.62 -6.51 -26.40
CA TYR A 726 -27.90 -7.24 -26.51
C TYR A 726 -28.36 -7.89 -25.21
N THR A 727 -27.46 -8.52 -24.44
CA THR A 727 -27.78 -9.14 -23.14
C THR A 727 -28.29 -8.15 -22.08
N THR A 728 -27.73 -6.94 -22.05
CA THR A 728 -28.14 -5.86 -21.13
C THR A 728 -29.43 -5.20 -21.62
N VAL A 729 -29.56 -4.95 -22.93
CA VAL A 729 -30.80 -4.38 -23.51
C VAL A 729 -31.97 -5.36 -23.36
N SER A 730 -31.77 -6.66 -23.58
CA SER A 730 -32.77 -7.71 -23.35
C SER A 730 -33.19 -7.81 -21.89
N ALA A 731 -32.24 -7.68 -20.95
CA ALA A 731 -32.57 -7.64 -19.51
C ALA A 731 -33.37 -6.38 -19.13
N ILE A 732 -33.02 -5.22 -19.70
CA ILE A 732 -33.76 -3.96 -19.52
C ILE A 732 -35.18 -4.08 -20.10
N ALA A 733 -35.34 -4.58 -21.32
CA ALA A 733 -36.65 -4.68 -21.96
C ALA A 733 -37.62 -5.58 -21.20
N LYS A 734 -37.14 -6.65 -20.55
CA LYS A 734 -37.98 -7.48 -19.67
C LYS A 734 -38.58 -6.70 -18.51
N LEU A 735 -37.89 -5.67 -17.99
CA LEU A 735 -38.42 -4.77 -16.94
C LEU A 735 -39.47 -3.80 -17.50
N TYR A 736 -39.35 -3.39 -18.76
CA TYR A 736 -40.39 -2.61 -19.46
C TYR A 736 -41.67 -3.43 -19.68
N LEU A 737 -41.53 -4.67 -20.18
CA LEU A 737 -42.63 -5.62 -20.34
C LEU A 737 -43.32 -5.93 -19.02
N GLN A 738 -42.55 -6.15 -17.93
CA GLN A 738 -43.08 -6.42 -16.59
C GLN A 738 -43.89 -5.26 -15.98
N MET A 739 -43.70 -4.02 -16.46
CA MET A 739 -44.42 -2.84 -15.99
C MET A 739 -45.54 -2.38 -16.94
N ASP A 740 -45.83 -3.16 -17.99
CA ASP A 740 -46.80 -2.83 -19.03
C ASP A 740 -46.51 -1.43 -19.65
N ILE A 741 -45.23 -1.14 -19.94
CA ILE A 741 -44.79 0.11 -20.58
C ILE A 741 -43.96 -0.23 -21.81
N TYR A 742 -44.42 0.19 -22.99
CA TYR A 742 -43.83 -0.15 -24.29
C TYR A 742 -43.37 1.11 -25.04
N PRO A 743 -42.23 1.74 -24.68
CA PRO A 743 -41.70 2.83 -25.48
C PRO A 743 -41.12 2.20 -26.76
N LYS A 744 -41.66 2.54 -27.93
CA LYS A 744 -41.20 2.05 -29.24
C LYS A 744 -39.67 2.11 -29.41
N VAL A 745 -39.03 3.11 -28.80
CA VAL A 745 -37.57 3.25 -28.71
C VAL A 745 -36.85 2.01 -28.17
N ILE A 746 -37.40 1.29 -27.19
CA ILE A 746 -36.81 0.07 -26.63
C ILE A 746 -36.93 -1.11 -27.62
N GLU A 747 -38.07 -1.21 -28.30
CA GLU A 747 -38.32 -2.21 -29.35
C GLU A 747 -37.38 -1.99 -30.56
N ASP A 748 -37.26 -0.74 -31.03
CA ASP A 748 -36.32 -0.33 -32.09
C ASP A 748 -34.89 -0.82 -31.77
N ILE A 749 -34.41 -0.58 -30.53
CA ILE A 749 -33.05 -0.94 -30.11
C ILE A 749 -32.91 -2.46 -29.98
N LEU A 750 -33.89 -3.17 -29.42
CA LEU A 750 -33.86 -4.64 -29.35
C LEU A 750 -33.73 -5.29 -30.74
N MET A 751 -34.48 -4.79 -31.72
CA MET A 751 -34.45 -5.31 -33.09
C MET A 751 -33.13 -4.99 -33.79
N GLN A 752 -32.57 -3.79 -33.58
CA GLN A 752 -31.24 -3.42 -34.08
C GLN A 752 -30.14 -4.30 -33.46
N GLU A 753 -30.15 -4.47 -32.14
CA GLU A 753 -29.18 -5.30 -31.41
C GLU A 753 -29.27 -6.78 -31.82
N LYS A 754 -30.50 -7.30 -32.03
CA LYS A 754 -30.71 -8.65 -32.56
C LYS A 754 -30.09 -8.82 -33.94
N ALA A 755 -30.43 -7.94 -34.89
CA ALA A 755 -29.88 -7.99 -36.26
C ALA A 755 -28.35 -7.81 -36.32
N LEU A 756 -27.76 -7.05 -35.39
CA LEU A 756 -26.31 -6.95 -35.23
C LEU A 756 -25.68 -8.23 -34.67
N SER A 757 -26.34 -8.91 -33.73
CA SER A 757 -25.87 -10.21 -33.22
C SER A 757 -25.91 -11.30 -34.30
N GLU A 758 -26.97 -11.33 -35.12
CA GLU A 758 -27.14 -12.29 -36.23
C GLU A 758 -26.15 -12.02 -37.38
N LYS A 759 -25.77 -10.76 -37.62
CA LYS A 759 -24.69 -10.41 -38.57
C LYS A 759 -23.31 -10.88 -38.10
N ASN A 760 -22.98 -10.77 -36.82
CA ASN A 760 -21.67 -11.16 -36.32
C ASN A 760 -21.43 -12.68 -36.42
N TYR A 761 -22.44 -13.50 -36.10
CA TYR A 761 -22.35 -14.96 -36.29
C TYR A 761 -22.04 -15.35 -37.75
N LYS A 762 -22.71 -14.70 -38.72
CA LYS A 762 -22.46 -14.91 -40.16
C LYS A 762 -21.09 -14.41 -40.65
N ILE A 763 -20.30 -13.73 -39.83
CA ILE A 763 -18.93 -13.31 -40.14
C ILE A 763 -17.91 -14.23 -39.46
N GLU A 764 -18.23 -14.78 -38.28
CA GLU A 764 -17.39 -15.79 -37.62
C GLU A 764 -17.51 -17.19 -38.28
N GLU A 765 -18.60 -17.48 -39.01
CA GLU A 765 -18.78 -18.72 -39.78
C GLU A 765 -18.13 -18.70 -41.19
N ILE A 766 -17.45 -17.61 -41.61
CA ILE A 766 -16.78 -17.51 -42.92
C ILE A 766 -15.29 -17.18 -42.74
N TYR A 767 -14.55 -18.12 -42.15
CA TYR A 767 -13.10 -18.28 -42.33
C TYR A 767 -12.66 -19.72 -41.94
N CYS A 768 -13.17 -20.69 -42.71
CA CYS A 768 -12.58 -22.02 -42.82
C CYS A 768 -12.41 -22.35 -44.31
N ASP A 769 -11.26 -22.93 -44.64
CA ASP A 769 -10.90 -23.60 -45.89
C ASP A 769 -11.06 -22.79 -47.20
N GLU A 770 -9.97 -22.15 -47.64
CA GLU A 770 -9.45 -22.24 -49.02
C GLU A 770 -7.97 -21.78 -49.06
N GLU A 771 -7.08 -22.76 -49.29
CA GLU A 771 -5.60 -22.74 -49.48
C GLU A 771 -4.71 -21.86 -48.55
#